data_AF-A0A7W0W534-F1
#
_entry.id   AF-A0A7W0W534-F1
#
_cell.length_a   1.000
_cell.length_b   1.000
_cell.length_c   1.000
_cell.angle_alpha   90.00
_cell.angle_beta   90.00
_cell.angle_gamma   90.00
#
_symmetry.space_group_name_H-M   'P 1'
#
loop_
_entity.id
_entity.type
_entity.pdbx_description
1 polymer ?
#
loop_
_entity_poly.entity_id
_entity_poly.type
_entity_poly.pdbx_seq_one_letter_code
_entity_poly.pdbx_strand_id
1 'polypeptide(L)'
;MAIATPEQVHRYPRRITLIFEILCAALVLVAMVRWGRAILQFVWDANKQGITVTIADFADKGWFRSLINWLNGAASRARFSQIAELTPHFMLLAGALFATLFIRNFFPTIRTSGRGLLVEWSNSWLPIGWEQVKGLRVTEDLAGERFVLLLQTDTKALTGWHRFYSFLYRLGFRRGIIITSAISNFLPLAQTLQSELDQVARQTSKPPVRLDEKASSPLFQLLLSPAGFFSRRSKTDQEYVNQATEAARSAQAGKVTSLMATYPKRIRTLLMAVAALLALFGILRSLSILRRWIGAAFEGVGEFSFFQMGPLPLTAVLWWMPVAAVLVLALLIPMLIVIRNILPDVESRPQGLAVRYFNRWMLVPWGEITAVKSADLSEVNHVVLIQTTNKALHMSHRISSLLFDGTNARGVLLTSALSTFEPLLQQIVLEVSRGQRNVESEDGILVEDAPAWLLRLIFKPSEAIDRMVAAYSKKPETATLSYKNLLGAATPMVWLSALPAIILLAEQMINNGTPPTIGRIIGALFFFLFCLIEWPLAAGIAQFMEQNLEDDAHRARPFYLYPIVQLPRLLILLAILIFVLLGVPLLPVLLWLGLAVWSFLLTAGLWEGMYGWSSTKLLAMGAIPAVYQLLILLAWVRMT
;
A
#
# COMPACT_ATOMS: atom_id res chain seq x y z
N MET A 1 40.74 -33.18 -5.47
CA MET A 1 39.43 -33.84 -5.69
C MET A 1 38.35 -32.83 -5.34
N ALA A 2 37.63 -32.30 -6.33
CA ALA A 2 36.48 -31.43 -6.06
C ALA A 2 35.33 -32.31 -5.59
N ILE A 3 34.82 -32.07 -4.37
CA ILE A 3 33.60 -32.69 -3.89
C ILE A 3 32.49 -32.18 -4.80
N ALA A 4 31.98 -33.04 -5.69
CA ALA A 4 30.88 -32.67 -6.55
C ALA A 4 29.68 -32.36 -5.66
N THR A 5 29.23 -31.10 -5.64
CA THR A 5 28.01 -30.71 -4.95
C THR A 5 26.85 -31.51 -5.56
N PRO A 6 26.13 -32.34 -4.77
CA PRO A 6 25.04 -33.16 -5.29
C PRO A 6 23.96 -32.24 -5.85
N GLU A 7 23.34 -32.64 -6.97
CA GLU A 7 22.28 -31.84 -7.58
C GLU A 7 21.10 -31.72 -6.60
N GLN A 8 20.78 -30.49 -6.18
CA GLN A 8 19.67 -30.22 -5.29
C GLN A 8 18.61 -29.38 -6.00
N VAL A 9 17.35 -29.74 -5.78
CA VAL A 9 16.20 -29.07 -6.38
C VAL A 9 15.44 -28.32 -5.28
N HIS A 10 15.32 -27.01 -5.44
CA HIS A 10 14.65 -26.12 -4.51
C HIS A 10 13.32 -25.66 -5.12
N ARG A 11 12.21 -25.92 -4.42
CA ARG A 11 10.83 -25.64 -4.87
C ARG A 11 10.08 -24.81 -3.85
N TYR A 12 9.15 -24.00 -4.33
CA TYR A 12 8.19 -23.33 -3.47
C TYR A 12 7.09 -24.31 -3.02
N PRO A 13 6.52 -24.13 -1.80
CA PRO A 13 5.39 -24.92 -1.34
C PRO A 13 4.23 -24.87 -2.33
N ARG A 14 3.67 -26.05 -2.67
CA ARG A 14 2.56 -26.17 -3.63
C ARG A 14 1.36 -25.28 -3.28
N ARG A 15 1.10 -25.05 -1.99
CA ARG A 15 -0.01 -24.19 -1.55
C ARG A 15 0.15 -22.75 -2.04
N ILE A 16 1.38 -22.21 -2.01
CA ILE A 16 1.66 -20.85 -2.46
C ILE A 16 1.51 -20.78 -3.99
N THR A 17 2.15 -21.70 -4.73
CA THR A 17 2.08 -21.72 -6.19
C THR A 17 0.66 -21.92 -6.69
N LEU A 18 -0.13 -22.79 -6.05
CA LEU A 18 -1.51 -23.08 -6.41
C LEU A 18 -2.44 -21.88 -6.25
N ILE A 19 -2.27 -21.05 -5.21
CA ILE A 19 -3.06 -19.80 -5.05
C ILE A 19 -2.80 -18.85 -6.23
N PHE A 20 -1.53 -18.65 -6.59
CA PHE A 20 -1.17 -17.80 -7.73
C PHE A 20 -1.61 -18.39 -9.07
N GLU A 21 -1.54 -19.71 -9.24
CA GLU A 21 -2.04 -20.40 -10.43
C GLU A 21 -3.54 -20.24 -10.59
N ILE A 22 -4.33 -20.43 -9.52
CA ILE A 22 -5.79 -20.22 -9.55
C ILE A 22 -6.11 -18.76 -9.88
N LEU A 23 -5.41 -17.80 -9.25
CA LEU A 23 -5.65 -16.38 -9.48
C LEU A 23 -5.31 -15.98 -10.93
N CYS A 24 -4.20 -16.47 -11.47
CA CYS A 24 -3.83 -16.26 -12.86
C CYS A 24 -4.81 -16.93 -13.83
N ALA A 25 -5.22 -18.16 -13.56
CA ALA A 25 -6.21 -18.88 -14.37
C ALA A 25 -7.55 -18.14 -14.39
N ALA A 26 -8.02 -17.65 -13.23
CA ALA A 26 -9.22 -16.85 -13.13
C ALA A 26 -9.09 -15.53 -13.92
N LEU A 27 -7.94 -14.84 -13.81
CA LEU A 27 -7.68 -13.60 -14.54
C LEU A 27 -7.74 -13.81 -16.06
N VAL A 28 -7.07 -14.85 -16.57
CA VAL A 28 -7.07 -15.20 -18.00
C VAL A 28 -8.45 -15.64 -18.45
N LEU A 29 -9.16 -16.46 -17.66
CA LEU A 29 -10.51 -16.91 -17.97
C LEU A 29 -11.46 -15.72 -18.09
N VAL A 30 -11.45 -14.78 -17.14
CA VAL A 30 -12.28 -13.58 -17.18
C VAL A 30 -11.94 -12.71 -18.40
N ALA A 31 -10.65 -12.53 -18.69
CA ALA A 31 -10.20 -11.76 -19.85
C ALA A 31 -10.60 -12.43 -21.17
N MET A 32 -10.48 -13.76 -21.26
CA MET A 32 -10.85 -14.57 -22.42
C MET A 32 -12.36 -14.57 -22.64
N VAL A 33 -13.16 -14.70 -21.58
CA VAL A 33 -14.63 -14.59 -21.64
C VAL A 33 -15.04 -13.20 -22.13
N ARG A 34 -14.39 -12.13 -21.64
CA ARG A 34 -14.66 -10.76 -22.09
C ARG A 34 -14.27 -10.53 -23.55
N TRP A 35 -13.11 -11.03 -23.97
CA TRP A 35 -12.65 -10.93 -25.35
C TRP A 35 -13.51 -11.76 -26.31
N GLY A 36 -13.84 -13.00 -25.94
CA GLY A 36 -14.74 -13.86 -26.70
C GLY A 36 -16.14 -13.25 -26.83
N ARG A 37 -16.66 -12.63 -25.76
CA ARG A 37 -17.90 -11.84 -25.82
C ARG A 37 -17.78 -10.69 -26.82
N ALA A 38 -16.69 -9.92 -26.78
CA ALA A 38 -16.48 -8.79 -27.69
C ALA A 38 -16.37 -9.22 -29.16
N ILE A 39 -15.69 -10.35 -29.45
CA ILE A 39 -15.64 -10.94 -30.79
C ILE A 39 -17.01 -11.38 -31.25
N LEU A 40 -17.76 -12.11 -30.42
CA LEU A 40 -19.10 -12.56 -30.75
C LEU A 40 -20.02 -11.36 -31.03
N GLN A 41 -19.88 -10.27 -30.26
CA GLN A 41 -20.60 -9.03 -30.49
C GLN A 41 -20.19 -8.35 -31.81
N PHE A 42 -18.89 -8.30 -32.12
CA PHE A 42 -18.40 -7.75 -33.40
C PHE A 42 -18.90 -8.55 -34.60
N VAL A 43 -18.83 -9.89 -34.55
CA VAL A 43 -19.35 -10.77 -35.59
C VAL A 43 -20.86 -10.60 -35.74
N TRP A 44 -21.58 -10.49 -34.63
CA TRP A 44 -23.02 -10.24 -34.62
C TRP A 44 -23.38 -8.88 -35.24
N ASP A 45 -22.61 -7.84 -34.94
CA ASP A 45 -22.84 -6.48 -35.41
C ASP A 45 -22.46 -6.32 -36.90
N ALA A 46 -21.36 -6.93 -37.34
CA ALA A 46 -20.92 -6.96 -38.73
C ALA A 46 -21.93 -7.71 -39.63
N ASN A 47 -22.58 -8.75 -39.10
CA ASN A 47 -23.52 -9.59 -39.85
C ASN A 47 -24.97 -9.08 -39.87
N LYS A 48 -25.30 -7.98 -39.18
CA LYS A 48 -26.66 -7.42 -39.16
C LYS A 48 -27.16 -6.88 -40.51
N GLN A 49 -26.29 -6.73 -41.50
CA GLN A 49 -26.70 -6.40 -42.87
C GLN A 49 -27.08 -7.63 -43.72
N GLY A 50 -26.86 -8.87 -43.25
CA GLY A 50 -27.09 -10.09 -44.05
C GLY A 50 -27.81 -11.26 -43.37
N ILE A 51 -28.02 -11.26 -42.04
CA ILE A 51 -28.56 -12.41 -41.30
C ILE A 51 -29.82 -12.07 -40.50
N THR A 52 -30.83 -11.51 -41.16
CA THR A 52 -32.07 -11.07 -40.49
C THR A 52 -33.21 -12.09 -40.52
N VAL A 53 -33.10 -13.21 -41.25
CA VAL A 53 -34.26 -14.13 -41.42
C VAL A 53 -34.03 -15.53 -40.83
N THR A 54 -32.83 -16.12 -40.89
CA THR A 54 -32.62 -17.53 -40.49
C THR A 54 -32.24 -17.76 -39.02
N ILE A 55 -31.73 -16.75 -38.29
CA ILE A 55 -31.36 -16.89 -36.86
C ILE A 55 -32.55 -16.59 -35.93
N ALA A 56 -33.54 -15.81 -36.38
CA ALA A 56 -34.73 -15.51 -35.60
C ALA A 56 -35.52 -16.79 -35.23
N ASP A 57 -35.62 -17.75 -36.16
CA ASP A 57 -36.24 -19.06 -35.92
C ASP A 57 -35.41 -19.97 -35.01
N PHE A 58 -34.09 -19.78 -34.96
CA PHE A 58 -33.22 -20.53 -34.03
C PHE A 58 -33.16 -19.91 -32.62
N ALA A 59 -33.54 -18.64 -32.49
CA ALA A 59 -33.47 -17.88 -31.25
C ALA A 59 -34.55 -18.24 -30.22
N ASP A 60 -35.59 -18.98 -30.63
CA ASP A 60 -36.64 -19.46 -29.73
C ASP A 60 -36.23 -20.68 -28.89
N LYS A 61 -35.03 -21.26 -29.13
CA LYS A 61 -34.46 -22.27 -28.24
C LYS A 61 -33.86 -21.61 -26.99
N GLY A 62 -34.40 -21.92 -25.82
CA GLY A 62 -34.15 -21.19 -24.55
C GLY A 62 -32.69 -20.94 -24.14
N TRP A 63 -31.74 -21.81 -24.52
CA TRP A 63 -30.31 -21.59 -24.24
C TRP A 63 -29.70 -20.49 -25.14
N PHE A 64 -30.18 -20.35 -26.38
CA PHE A 64 -29.75 -19.31 -27.33
C PHE A 64 -30.28 -17.94 -26.90
N ARG A 65 -31.51 -17.89 -26.36
CA ARG A 65 -32.06 -16.67 -25.74
C ARG A 65 -31.23 -16.22 -24.53
N SER A 66 -30.77 -17.14 -23.69
CA SER A 66 -29.86 -16.84 -22.58
C SER A 66 -28.49 -16.34 -23.05
N LEU A 67 -27.94 -16.93 -24.11
CA LEU A 67 -26.69 -16.47 -24.74
C LEU A 67 -26.84 -15.07 -25.36
N ILE A 68 -27.95 -14.83 -26.06
CA ILE A 68 -28.32 -13.50 -26.61
C ILE A 68 -28.47 -12.49 -25.47
N ASN A 69 -29.17 -12.83 -24.40
CA ASN A 69 -29.35 -11.95 -23.24
C ASN A 69 -28.03 -11.70 -22.51
N TRP A 70 -27.13 -12.68 -22.44
CA TRP A 70 -25.79 -12.52 -21.89
C TRP A 70 -24.90 -11.63 -22.78
N LEU A 71 -24.96 -11.80 -24.11
CA LEU A 71 -24.33 -10.91 -25.10
C LEU A 71 -24.90 -9.49 -25.00
N ASN A 72 -26.22 -9.35 -24.85
CA ASN A 72 -26.94 -8.08 -24.77
C ASN A 72 -27.02 -7.47 -23.35
N GLY A 73 -26.46 -8.14 -22.33
CA GLY A 73 -26.71 -7.89 -20.91
C GLY A 73 -26.11 -6.62 -20.29
N ALA A 74 -25.90 -5.56 -21.07
CA ALA A 74 -25.62 -4.24 -20.54
C ALA A 74 -26.49 -3.24 -21.31
N ALA A 75 -27.21 -2.37 -20.59
CA ALA A 75 -28.16 -1.43 -21.16
C ALA A 75 -27.58 -0.52 -22.26
N SER A 76 -26.24 -0.40 -22.36
CA SER A 76 -25.52 0.20 -23.50
C SER A 76 -24.83 -0.87 -24.34
N ARG A 77 -25.40 -1.14 -25.51
CA ARG A 77 -24.69 -1.83 -26.57
C ARG A 77 -23.63 -0.89 -27.16
N ALA A 78 -22.36 -1.09 -26.81
CA ALA A 78 -21.27 -0.63 -27.67
C ALA A 78 -21.37 -1.42 -28.98
N ARG A 79 -21.73 -0.76 -30.08
CA ARG A 79 -21.74 -1.40 -31.39
C ARG A 79 -20.31 -1.46 -31.88
N PHE A 80 -19.82 -2.65 -32.19
CA PHE A 80 -18.48 -2.80 -32.75
C PHE A 80 -18.58 -2.74 -34.26
N SER A 81 -18.26 -1.58 -34.83
CA SER A 81 -18.25 -1.34 -36.28
C SER A 81 -16.86 -1.54 -36.89
N GLN A 82 -15.81 -1.39 -36.09
CA GLN A 82 -14.42 -1.48 -36.54
C GLN A 82 -13.61 -2.45 -35.68
N ILE A 83 -12.66 -3.14 -36.30
CA ILE A 83 -11.70 -4.02 -35.61
C ILE A 83 -10.91 -3.24 -34.53
N ALA A 84 -10.65 -1.95 -34.76
CA ALA A 84 -9.95 -1.08 -33.82
C ALA A 84 -10.67 -0.98 -32.46
N GLU A 85 -11.99 -1.15 -32.41
CA GLU A 85 -12.78 -1.09 -31.16
C GLU A 85 -12.65 -2.37 -30.31
N LEU A 86 -12.11 -3.46 -30.88
CA LEU A 86 -11.74 -4.67 -30.15
C LEU A 86 -10.38 -4.52 -29.43
N THR A 87 -9.56 -3.54 -29.82
CA THR A 87 -8.23 -3.28 -29.26
C THR A 87 -8.21 -3.23 -27.73
N PRO A 88 -9.08 -2.50 -27.00
CA PRO A 88 -9.06 -2.49 -25.54
C PRO A 88 -9.33 -3.87 -24.92
N HIS A 89 -10.18 -4.69 -25.52
CA HIS A 89 -10.49 -6.04 -25.05
C HIS A 89 -9.32 -7.00 -25.31
N PHE A 90 -8.70 -6.88 -26.48
CA PHE A 90 -7.48 -7.62 -26.82
C PHE A 90 -6.31 -7.20 -25.92
N MET A 91 -6.14 -5.89 -25.66
CA MET A 91 -5.10 -5.38 -24.76
C MET A 91 -5.32 -5.86 -23.32
N LEU A 92 -6.56 -6.00 -22.88
CA LEU A 92 -6.88 -6.58 -21.57
C LEU A 92 -6.50 -8.06 -21.52
N LEU A 93 -6.80 -8.84 -22.57
CA LEU A 93 -6.37 -10.24 -22.68
C LEU A 93 -4.85 -10.37 -22.74
N ALA A 94 -4.19 -9.57 -23.58
CA ALA A 94 -2.74 -9.52 -23.70
C ALA A 94 -2.10 -9.13 -22.37
N GLY A 95 -2.67 -8.14 -21.66
CA GLY A 95 -2.25 -7.73 -20.33
C GLY A 95 -2.45 -8.81 -19.28
N ALA A 96 -3.58 -9.54 -19.30
CA ALA A 96 -3.86 -10.65 -18.41
C ALA A 96 -2.89 -11.83 -18.64
N LEU A 97 -2.61 -12.17 -19.90
CA LEU A 97 -1.62 -13.18 -20.26
C LEU A 97 -0.20 -12.74 -19.86
N PHE A 98 0.15 -11.48 -20.10
CA PHE A 98 1.41 -10.90 -19.68
C PHE A 98 1.58 -10.95 -18.16
N ALA A 99 0.57 -10.53 -17.40
CA ALA A 99 0.57 -10.58 -15.94
C ALA A 99 0.68 -12.02 -15.43
N THR A 100 -0.04 -12.95 -16.06
CA THR A 100 0.02 -14.38 -15.72
C THR A 100 1.40 -14.97 -15.96
N LEU A 101 2.01 -14.68 -17.11
CA LEU A 101 3.39 -15.06 -17.40
C LEU A 101 4.34 -14.44 -16.37
N PHE A 102 4.12 -13.19 -16.00
CA PHE A 102 4.98 -12.50 -15.03
C PHE A 102 4.90 -13.12 -13.63
N ILE A 103 3.68 -13.31 -13.11
CA ILE A 103 3.43 -13.84 -11.76
C ILE A 103 3.88 -15.30 -11.68
N ARG A 104 3.57 -16.12 -12.69
CA ARG A 104 3.95 -17.54 -12.70
C ARG A 104 5.47 -17.73 -12.68
N ASN A 105 6.21 -16.89 -13.39
CA ASN A 105 7.66 -16.95 -13.40
C ASN A 105 8.34 -16.19 -12.23
N PHE A 106 7.57 -15.58 -11.33
CA PHE A 106 8.11 -14.90 -10.14
C PHE A 106 8.61 -15.89 -9.08
N PHE A 107 8.13 -17.14 -9.11
CA PHE A 107 8.48 -18.21 -8.18
C PHE A 107 9.16 -19.39 -8.91
N PRO A 108 10.34 -19.20 -9.51
CA PRO A 108 10.97 -20.25 -10.31
C PRO A 108 11.48 -21.40 -9.43
N THR A 109 11.41 -22.63 -9.94
CA THR A 109 12.17 -23.74 -9.37
C THR A 109 13.65 -23.55 -9.70
N ILE A 110 14.51 -23.83 -8.72
CA ILE A 110 15.96 -23.65 -8.86
C ILE A 110 16.64 -24.98 -8.66
N ARG A 111 17.56 -25.35 -9.55
CA ARG A 111 18.47 -26.48 -9.32
C ARG A 111 19.89 -25.98 -9.22
N THR A 112 20.61 -26.47 -8.23
CA THR A 112 22.03 -26.18 -8.04
C THR A 112 22.85 -27.40 -8.45
N SER A 113 23.99 -27.14 -9.09
CA SER A 113 24.96 -28.17 -9.50
C SER A 113 26.37 -27.58 -9.43
N GLY A 114 27.40 -28.43 -9.39
CA GLY A 114 28.79 -27.97 -9.44
C GLY A 114 29.17 -27.22 -10.73
N ARG A 115 28.35 -27.26 -11.79
CA ARG A 115 28.57 -26.50 -13.03
C ARG A 115 27.90 -25.12 -13.03
N GLY A 116 26.90 -24.91 -12.18
CA GLY A 116 26.08 -23.71 -12.22
C GLY A 116 24.68 -23.95 -11.69
N LEU A 117 23.83 -22.96 -11.95
CA LEU A 117 22.46 -22.91 -11.47
C LEU A 117 21.50 -23.00 -12.67
N LEU A 118 20.48 -23.85 -12.56
CA LEU A 118 19.41 -23.98 -13.53
C LEU A 118 18.15 -23.33 -12.97
N VAL A 119 17.60 -22.35 -13.70
CA VAL A 119 16.35 -21.69 -13.33
C VAL A 119 15.24 -22.12 -14.26
N GLU A 120 14.14 -22.57 -13.69
CA GLU A 120 12.94 -22.88 -14.46
C GLU A 120 12.32 -21.59 -14.99
N TRP A 121 12.15 -21.50 -16.30
CA TRP A 121 11.48 -20.40 -16.99
C TRP A 121 10.61 -20.95 -18.11
N SER A 122 9.30 -20.69 -18.06
CA SER A 122 8.36 -21.11 -19.12
C SER A 122 8.49 -22.60 -19.51
N ASN A 123 8.54 -23.50 -18.51
CA ASN A 123 8.74 -24.96 -18.67
C ASN A 123 10.08 -25.38 -19.30
N SER A 124 11.04 -24.46 -19.41
CA SER A 124 12.42 -24.73 -19.84
C SER A 124 13.40 -24.41 -18.71
N TRP A 125 14.63 -24.91 -18.82
CA TRP A 125 15.69 -24.62 -17.85
C TRP A 125 16.69 -23.65 -18.46
N LEU A 126 16.90 -22.52 -17.79
CA LEU A 126 17.93 -21.55 -18.15
C LEU A 126 19.22 -21.86 -17.39
N PRO A 127 20.30 -22.28 -18.07
CA PRO A 127 21.58 -22.53 -17.42
C PRO A 127 22.32 -21.22 -17.15
N ILE A 128 22.76 -21.06 -15.91
CA ILE A 128 23.54 -19.92 -15.43
C ILE A 128 24.85 -20.48 -14.87
N GLY A 129 25.94 -20.28 -15.59
CA GLY A 129 27.27 -20.62 -15.09
C GLY A 129 27.63 -19.74 -13.89
N TRP A 130 28.34 -20.30 -12.91
CA TRP A 130 28.78 -19.56 -11.73
C TRP A 130 29.62 -18.34 -12.10
N GLU A 131 30.41 -18.41 -13.17
CA GLU A 131 31.23 -17.31 -13.69
C GLU A 131 30.44 -16.12 -14.26
N GLN A 132 29.14 -16.34 -14.51
CA GLN A 132 28.22 -15.35 -15.10
C GLN A 132 27.48 -14.56 -14.03
N VAL A 133 27.56 -14.98 -12.76
CA VAL A 133 26.98 -14.28 -11.62
C VAL A 133 27.88 -13.10 -11.26
N LYS A 134 27.32 -11.88 -11.27
CA LYS A 134 28.04 -10.63 -10.99
C LYS A 134 27.72 -10.05 -9.62
N GLY A 135 26.62 -10.45 -9.01
CA GLY A 135 26.14 -9.86 -7.76
C GLY A 135 25.16 -10.76 -7.05
N LEU A 136 25.41 -11.01 -5.78
CA LEU A 136 24.46 -11.61 -4.85
C LEU A 136 24.05 -10.55 -3.84
N ARG A 137 22.76 -10.23 -3.78
CA ARG A 137 22.24 -9.21 -2.85
C ARG A 137 21.14 -9.83 -2.02
N VAL A 138 21.10 -9.49 -0.75
CA VAL A 138 20.08 -9.99 0.17
C VAL A 138 19.39 -8.81 0.85
N THR A 139 18.05 -8.86 0.84
CA THR A 139 17.20 -8.05 1.70
C THR A 139 16.67 -8.97 2.80
N GLU A 140 16.82 -8.54 4.04
CA GLU A 140 16.38 -9.25 5.24
C GLU A 140 15.26 -8.46 5.93
N ASP A 141 14.36 -9.17 6.59
CA ASP A 141 13.43 -8.62 7.56
C ASP A 141 14.16 -8.26 8.87
N LEU A 142 13.64 -7.28 9.63
CA LEU A 142 14.16 -6.87 10.95
C LEU A 142 14.24 -8.02 11.94
N ALA A 143 13.29 -8.95 11.88
CA ALA A 143 13.26 -10.14 12.72
C ALA A 143 14.24 -11.24 12.26
N GLY A 144 14.89 -11.07 11.09
CA GLY A 144 15.79 -12.08 10.52
C GLY A 144 15.12 -13.36 10.04
N GLU A 145 13.78 -13.40 9.94
CA GLU A 145 13.05 -14.61 9.56
C GLU A 145 12.78 -14.73 8.05
N ARG A 146 12.67 -13.58 7.36
CA ARG A 146 12.31 -13.52 5.94
C ARG A 146 13.41 -12.87 5.11
N PHE A 147 13.82 -13.56 4.06
CA PHE A 147 14.88 -13.15 3.15
C PHE A 147 14.37 -13.05 1.72
N VAL A 148 14.88 -12.07 0.98
CA VAL A 148 14.74 -11.96 -0.47
C VAL A 148 16.11 -11.73 -1.07
N LEU A 149 16.55 -12.67 -1.90
CA LEU A 149 17.86 -12.69 -2.52
C LEU A 149 17.72 -12.33 -4.01
N LEU A 150 18.47 -11.35 -4.47
CA LEU A 150 18.60 -11.01 -5.89
C LEU A 150 19.94 -11.53 -6.42
N LEU A 151 19.86 -12.48 -7.34
CA LEU A 151 21.00 -12.98 -8.12
C LEU A 151 21.10 -12.18 -9.42
N GLN A 152 22.15 -11.40 -9.60
CA GLN A 152 22.40 -10.65 -10.84
C GLN A 152 23.41 -11.37 -11.73
N THR A 153 23.09 -11.50 -13.02
CA THR A 153 23.94 -12.19 -13.99
C THR A 153 24.41 -11.26 -15.11
N ASP A 154 25.32 -11.73 -15.95
CA ASP A 154 25.71 -11.06 -17.18
C ASP A 154 24.63 -11.12 -18.28
N THR A 155 24.79 -10.27 -19.31
CA THR A 155 23.81 -9.98 -20.37
C THR A 155 23.49 -11.12 -21.33
N LYS A 156 24.07 -12.32 -21.18
CA LYS A 156 23.83 -13.47 -22.08
C LYS A 156 23.09 -14.65 -21.44
N ALA A 157 23.09 -14.76 -20.11
CA ALA A 157 22.55 -15.93 -19.40
C ALA A 157 21.01 -15.94 -19.28
N LEU A 158 20.43 -14.76 -19.09
CA LEU A 158 19.02 -14.57 -18.79
C LEU A 158 18.29 -13.83 -19.91
N THR A 159 16.98 -14.00 -20.03
CA THR A 159 16.16 -13.29 -21.03
C THR A 159 15.98 -11.81 -20.68
N GLY A 160 15.51 -10.99 -21.63
CA GLY A 160 15.19 -9.57 -21.39
C GLY A 160 14.20 -9.34 -20.24
N TRP A 161 13.33 -10.33 -19.98
CA TRP A 161 12.35 -10.34 -18.88
C TRP A 161 12.98 -10.20 -17.50
N HIS A 162 14.15 -10.80 -17.31
CA HIS A 162 14.87 -10.77 -16.03
C HIS A 162 15.41 -9.37 -15.68
N ARG A 163 15.29 -8.39 -16.59
CA ARG A 163 15.51 -6.98 -16.27
C ARG A 163 14.43 -6.41 -15.36
N PHE A 164 13.19 -6.87 -15.49
CA PHE A 164 12.08 -6.41 -14.64
C PHE A 164 12.28 -6.79 -13.18
N TYR A 165 12.90 -7.94 -12.89
CA TYR A 165 13.20 -8.35 -11.51
C TYR A 165 14.23 -7.42 -10.85
N SER A 166 15.30 -7.06 -11.55
CA SER A 166 16.23 -6.03 -11.02
C SER A 166 15.60 -4.64 -10.95
N PHE A 167 14.65 -4.34 -11.84
CA PHE A 167 13.90 -3.07 -11.80
C PHE A 167 13.00 -3.02 -10.57
N LEU A 168 12.24 -4.08 -10.29
CA LEU A 168 11.44 -4.19 -9.07
C LEU A 168 12.32 -4.14 -7.81
N TYR A 169 13.50 -4.76 -7.84
CA TYR A 169 14.39 -4.78 -6.69
C TYR A 169 15.08 -3.43 -6.43
N ARG A 170 15.60 -2.71 -7.45
CA ARG A 170 16.32 -1.43 -7.21
C ARG A 170 16.25 -0.42 -8.36
N LEU A 171 15.20 -0.48 -9.17
CA LEU A 171 15.02 0.34 -10.38
C LEU A 171 16.22 0.22 -11.37
N GLY A 172 16.93 -0.91 -11.33
CA GLY A 172 18.07 -1.17 -12.21
C GLY A 172 17.71 -2.09 -13.37
N PHE A 173 18.24 -1.82 -14.58
CA PHE A 173 17.94 -2.61 -15.79
C PHE A 173 18.89 -3.81 -16.03
N ARG A 174 19.58 -4.29 -14.99
CA ARG A 174 20.43 -5.49 -15.10
C ARG A 174 19.57 -6.76 -15.10
N ARG A 175 20.02 -7.84 -15.72
CA ARG A 175 19.28 -9.11 -15.68
C ARG A 175 19.55 -9.81 -14.34
N GLY A 176 18.49 -10.24 -13.66
CA GLY A 176 18.62 -10.97 -12.40
C GLY A 176 17.37 -11.77 -12.04
N ILE A 177 17.48 -12.61 -11.02
CA ILE A 177 16.43 -13.49 -10.51
C ILE A 177 16.22 -13.18 -9.03
N ILE A 178 14.96 -13.19 -8.60
CA ILE A 178 14.57 -13.02 -7.21
C ILE A 178 14.28 -14.40 -6.61
N ILE A 179 14.87 -14.69 -5.46
CA ILE A 179 14.67 -15.90 -4.68
C ILE A 179 14.14 -15.47 -3.31
N THR A 180 12.99 -15.97 -2.90
CA THR A 180 12.42 -15.64 -1.58
C THR A 180 12.65 -16.78 -0.59
N SER A 181 12.71 -16.45 0.69
CA SER A 181 12.84 -17.41 1.82
C SER A 181 11.74 -18.45 1.88
N ALA A 182 10.62 -18.26 1.17
CA ALA A 182 9.57 -19.26 1.06
C ALA A 182 9.98 -20.50 0.26
N ILE A 183 11.14 -20.50 -0.42
CA ILE A 183 11.66 -21.66 -1.14
C ILE A 183 12.18 -22.73 -0.16
N SER A 184 11.96 -24.01 -0.48
CA SER A 184 12.46 -25.12 0.33
C SER A 184 13.98 -25.07 0.48
N ASN A 185 14.48 -25.20 1.71
CA ASN A 185 15.91 -25.21 2.03
C ASN A 185 16.63 -23.94 1.54
N PHE A 186 16.06 -22.77 1.83
CA PHE A 186 16.66 -21.48 1.48
C PHE A 186 18.06 -21.28 2.07
N LEU A 187 18.28 -21.62 3.35
CA LEU A 187 19.58 -21.40 4.01
C LEU A 187 20.70 -22.25 3.38
N PRO A 188 20.52 -23.57 3.15
CA PRO A 188 21.47 -24.37 2.38
C PRO A 188 21.72 -23.85 0.97
N LEU A 189 20.68 -23.36 0.28
CA LEU A 189 20.80 -22.76 -1.05
C LEU A 189 21.69 -21.51 -1.01
N ALA A 190 21.45 -20.60 -0.07
CA ALA A 190 22.25 -19.37 0.07
C ALA A 190 23.73 -19.68 0.41
N GLN A 191 23.97 -20.66 1.28
CA GLN A 191 25.33 -21.12 1.60
C GLN A 191 26.04 -21.71 0.39
N THR A 192 25.35 -22.56 -0.38
CA THR A 192 25.88 -23.16 -1.61
C THR A 192 26.21 -22.10 -2.66
N LEU A 193 25.33 -21.11 -2.83
CA LEU A 193 25.58 -19.97 -3.72
C LEU A 193 26.85 -19.22 -3.30
N GLN A 194 27.01 -18.94 -2.01
CA GLN A 194 28.17 -18.20 -1.51
C GLN A 194 29.47 -18.99 -1.65
N SER A 195 29.47 -20.28 -1.29
CA SER A 195 30.66 -21.13 -1.37
C SER A 195 31.15 -21.33 -2.79
N GLU A 196 30.25 -21.57 -3.75
CA GLU A 196 30.59 -21.77 -5.15
C GLU A 196 31.06 -20.46 -5.81
N LEU A 197 30.44 -19.31 -5.48
CA LEU A 197 30.90 -18.01 -5.97
C LEU A 197 32.27 -17.63 -5.43
N ASP A 198 32.56 -17.92 -4.16
CA ASP A 198 33.88 -17.70 -3.56
C ASP A 198 34.94 -18.63 -4.20
N GLN A 199 34.59 -19.88 -4.50
CA GLN A 199 35.46 -20.82 -5.21
C GLN A 199 35.79 -20.33 -6.62
N VAL A 200 34.78 -19.86 -7.38
CA VAL A 200 34.97 -19.35 -8.74
C VAL A 200 35.75 -18.03 -8.75
N ALA A 201 35.55 -17.16 -7.76
CA ALA A 201 36.34 -15.96 -7.60
C ALA A 201 37.83 -16.26 -7.38
N ARG A 202 38.15 -17.27 -6.55
CA ARG A 202 39.53 -17.76 -6.34
C ARG A 202 40.15 -18.32 -7.63
N GLN A 203 39.36 -18.97 -8.48
CA GLN A 203 39.83 -19.57 -9.73
C GLN A 203 39.96 -18.58 -10.89
N THR A 204 39.14 -17.51 -10.92
CA THR A 204 39.02 -16.60 -12.09
C THR A 204 39.73 -15.25 -11.87
N SER A 205 40.39 -15.03 -10.73
CA SER A 205 41.01 -13.74 -10.35
C SER A 205 40.07 -12.52 -10.41
N LYS A 206 38.75 -12.76 -10.39
CA LYS A 206 37.71 -11.73 -10.32
C LYS A 206 37.45 -11.37 -8.86
N PRO A 207 37.03 -10.12 -8.54
CA PRO A 207 36.67 -9.76 -7.18
C PRO A 207 35.56 -10.70 -6.67
N PRO A 208 35.67 -11.21 -5.43
CA PRO A 208 34.66 -12.13 -4.87
C PRO A 208 33.30 -11.45 -4.84
N VAL A 209 32.29 -12.15 -5.35
CA VAL A 209 30.90 -11.71 -5.30
C VAL A 209 30.41 -11.90 -3.87
N ARG A 210 30.70 -10.92 -3.01
CA ARG A 210 30.23 -10.93 -1.63
C ARG A 210 28.73 -10.69 -1.57
N LEU A 211 28.08 -11.37 -0.63
CA LEU A 211 26.68 -11.17 -0.29
C LEU A 211 26.51 -9.74 0.21
N ASP A 212 25.93 -8.88 -0.62
CA ASP A 212 25.82 -7.45 -0.33
C ASP A 212 24.51 -7.18 0.41
N GLU A 213 24.53 -7.38 1.72
CA GLU A 213 23.45 -7.01 2.66
C GLU A 213 23.18 -5.49 2.69
N LYS A 214 24.10 -4.68 2.13
CA LYS A 214 24.01 -3.20 2.06
C LYS A 214 23.25 -2.72 0.82
N ALA A 215 23.05 -3.59 -0.16
CA ALA A 215 22.33 -3.33 -1.41
C ALA A 215 20.89 -3.88 -1.41
N SER A 216 20.22 -3.80 -0.26
CA SER A 216 18.81 -4.15 -0.10
C SER A 216 17.88 -3.32 -0.99
N SER A 217 16.78 -3.93 -1.42
CA SER A 217 15.71 -3.30 -2.18
C SER A 217 14.84 -2.41 -1.29
N PRO A 218 14.61 -1.12 -1.65
CA PRO A 218 13.70 -0.27 -0.90
C PRO A 218 12.25 -0.76 -0.94
N LEU A 219 11.82 -1.38 -2.05
CA LEU A 219 10.46 -1.91 -2.22
C LEU A 219 10.26 -3.17 -1.39
N PHE A 220 11.16 -4.15 -1.48
CA PHE A 220 11.03 -5.37 -0.67
C PHE A 220 11.32 -5.12 0.81
N GLN A 221 12.16 -4.13 1.16
CA GLN A 221 12.26 -3.68 2.55
C GLN A 221 10.94 -3.12 3.05
N LEU A 222 10.28 -2.22 2.30
CA LEU A 222 8.98 -1.69 2.69
C LEU A 222 7.92 -2.80 2.82
N LEU A 223 7.94 -3.81 1.95
CA LEU A 223 6.98 -4.92 1.97
C LEU A 223 7.24 -5.94 3.06
N LEU A 224 8.50 -6.30 3.32
CA LEU A 224 8.86 -7.31 4.31
C LEU A 224 8.92 -6.73 5.72
N SER A 225 9.49 -5.52 5.83
CA SER A 225 9.79 -4.87 7.09
C SER A 225 9.74 -3.35 6.92
N PRO A 226 8.54 -2.75 6.89
CA PRO A 226 8.43 -1.31 6.69
C PRO A 226 9.18 -0.52 7.77
N ALA A 227 9.38 -1.09 8.97
CA ALA A 227 10.24 -0.53 10.00
C ALA A 227 11.75 -0.63 9.66
N GLY A 228 12.20 -1.71 8.99
CA GLY A 228 13.59 -1.90 8.57
C GLY A 228 14.03 -0.96 7.45
N PHE A 229 13.07 -0.46 6.67
CA PHE A 229 13.28 0.61 5.69
C PHE A 229 13.71 1.93 6.36
N PHE A 230 13.22 2.22 7.57
CA PHE A 230 13.53 3.45 8.30
C PHE A 230 14.77 3.33 9.21
N SER A 231 15.22 2.13 9.58
CA SER A 231 16.33 1.94 10.53
C SER A 231 17.74 1.89 9.92
N ARG A 232 17.91 1.33 8.71
CA ARG A 232 19.27 1.07 8.16
C ARG A 232 19.89 2.33 7.54
N ARG A 233 20.80 2.97 8.28
CA ARG A 233 21.69 4.04 7.79
C ARG A 233 22.77 3.46 6.86
N SER A 234 23.03 4.10 5.71
CA SER A 234 24.13 3.68 4.85
C SER A 234 25.49 4.07 5.45
N LYS A 235 26.59 3.37 5.12
CA LYS A 235 27.95 3.72 5.61
C LYS A 235 28.33 5.18 5.34
N THR A 236 27.94 5.71 4.19
CA THR A 236 28.10 7.13 3.83
C THR A 236 27.30 8.06 4.73
N ASP A 237 26.12 7.64 5.19
CA ASP A 237 25.33 8.41 6.16
C ASP A 237 25.96 8.30 7.56
N GLN A 238 26.52 7.14 7.94
CA GLN A 238 27.26 6.98 9.20
C GLN A 238 28.54 7.83 9.23
N GLU A 239 29.29 7.91 8.12
CA GLU A 239 30.46 8.78 8.01
C GLU A 239 30.07 10.26 8.07
N TYR A 240 29.02 10.68 7.36
CA TYR A 240 28.49 12.05 7.47
C TYR A 240 27.97 12.34 8.88
N VAL A 241 27.34 11.37 9.55
CA VAL A 241 26.86 11.51 10.93
C VAL A 241 28.01 11.58 11.90
N ASN A 242 29.04 10.74 11.77
CA ASN A 242 30.23 10.82 12.62
C ASN A 242 30.91 12.18 12.43
N GLN A 243 31.03 12.66 11.20
CA GLN A 243 31.58 13.98 10.89
C GLN A 243 30.70 15.13 11.41
N ALA A 244 29.37 15.03 11.33
CA ALA A 244 28.43 16.01 11.87
C ALA A 244 28.35 15.96 13.41
N THR A 245 28.52 14.78 14.00
CA THR A 245 28.53 14.56 15.46
C THR A 245 29.86 15.02 16.05
N GLU A 246 30.97 14.81 15.36
CA GLU A 246 32.27 15.39 15.68
C GLU A 246 32.26 16.91 15.52
N ALA A 247 31.65 17.44 14.46
CA ALA A 247 31.43 18.87 14.30
C ALA A 247 30.57 19.45 15.44
N ALA A 248 29.48 18.77 15.83
CA ALA A 248 28.62 19.16 16.95
C ALA A 248 29.32 19.07 18.32
N ARG A 249 30.18 18.07 18.53
CA ARG A 249 31.01 17.92 19.75
C ARG A 249 32.15 18.95 19.81
N SER A 250 32.68 19.36 18.65
CA SER A 250 33.73 20.38 18.53
C SER A 250 33.19 21.83 18.61
N ALA A 251 31.87 22.02 18.46
CA ALA A 251 31.23 23.30 18.66
C ALA A 251 31.18 23.62 20.17
N GLN A 252 32.11 24.46 20.63
CA GLN A 252 32.13 25.00 21.99
C GLN A 252 30.76 25.55 22.41
N ALA A 253 30.40 25.30 23.68
CA ALA A 253 29.24 25.86 24.35
C ALA A 253 29.19 27.39 24.15
N GLY A 254 28.34 27.85 23.25
CA GLY A 254 28.19 29.28 22.92
C GLY A 254 28.09 29.59 21.42
N LYS A 255 28.52 28.69 20.52
CA LYS A 255 28.34 28.86 19.07
C LYS A 255 27.34 27.84 18.54
N VAL A 256 26.06 28.20 18.56
CA VAL A 256 24.97 27.37 18.04
C VAL A 256 25.14 27.22 16.52
N THR A 257 25.84 26.17 16.10
CA THR A 257 25.90 25.76 14.70
C THR A 257 24.57 25.10 14.35
N SER A 258 23.96 25.50 13.25
CA SER A 258 22.67 24.92 12.86
C SER A 258 22.85 23.45 12.50
N LEU A 259 22.07 22.59 13.16
CA LEU A 259 22.09 21.15 12.94
C LEU A 259 21.04 20.81 11.89
N MET A 260 21.48 20.55 10.66
CA MET A 260 20.61 20.11 9.58
C MET A 260 20.46 18.58 9.59
N ALA A 261 19.21 18.12 9.61
CA ALA A 261 18.82 16.72 9.50
C ALA A 261 18.06 16.52 8.19
N THR A 262 18.55 15.58 7.38
CA THR A 262 17.91 15.23 6.11
C THR A 262 17.62 13.75 6.05
N TYR A 263 16.57 13.40 5.31
CA TYR A 263 16.26 12.00 5.06
C TYR A 263 17.20 11.40 4.01
N PRO A 264 17.53 10.10 4.11
CA PRO A 264 18.34 9.40 3.12
C PRO A 264 17.78 9.59 1.72
N LYS A 265 18.68 9.77 0.74
CA LYS A 265 18.30 10.02 -0.66
C LYS A 265 17.28 9.01 -1.18
N ARG A 266 17.37 7.74 -0.78
CA ARG A 266 16.46 6.65 -1.17
C ARG A 266 14.99 6.94 -0.81
N ILE A 267 14.73 7.35 0.44
CA ILE A 267 13.39 7.68 0.93
C ILE A 267 12.84 8.88 0.18
N ARG A 268 13.66 9.94 0.06
CA ARG A 268 13.28 11.15 -0.67
C ARG A 268 12.97 10.86 -2.15
N THR A 269 13.81 10.08 -2.82
CA THR A 269 13.59 9.69 -4.22
C THR A 269 12.34 8.84 -4.40
N LEU A 270 12.03 7.96 -3.45
CA LEU A 270 10.85 7.12 -3.51
C LEU A 270 9.58 7.95 -3.34
N LEU A 271 9.53 8.82 -2.33
CA LEU A 271 8.40 9.74 -2.13
C LEU A 271 8.21 10.68 -3.33
N MET A 272 9.31 11.23 -3.88
CA MET A 272 9.24 12.05 -5.09
C MET A 272 8.77 11.25 -6.31
N ALA A 273 9.25 10.02 -6.51
CA ALA A 273 8.83 9.18 -7.62
C ALA A 273 7.35 8.80 -7.52
N VAL A 274 6.87 8.43 -6.34
CA VAL A 274 5.45 8.14 -6.08
C VAL A 274 4.60 9.37 -6.34
N ALA A 275 4.98 10.53 -5.80
CA ALA A 275 4.26 11.78 -6.04
C ALA A 275 4.27 12.18 -7.53
N ALA A 276 5.40 12.01 -8.22
CA ALA A 276 5.52 12.31 -9.65
C ALA A 276 4.67 11.38 -10.51
N LEU A 277 4.67 10.07 -10.22
CA LEU A 277 3.81 9.09 -10.90
C LEU A 277 2.33 9.41 -10.66
N LEU A 278 1.93 9.68 -9.42
CA LEU A 278 0.55 10.06 -9.10
C LEU A 278 0.13 11.36 -9.81
N ALA A 279 1.01 12.36 -9.86
CA ALA A 279 0.75 13.61 -10.58
C ALA A 279 0.60 13.37 -12.09
N LEU A 280 1.51 12.57 -12.68
CA LEU A 280 1.46 12.23 -14.10
C LEU A 280 0.17 11.48 -14.44
N PHE A 281 -0.17 10.43 -13.69
CA PHE A 281 -1.40 9.67 -13.91
C PHE A 281 -2.65 10.52 -13.66
N GLY A 282 -2.64 11.41 -12.66
CA GLY A 282 -3.74 12.35 -12.41
C GLY A 282 -3.96 13.31 -13.58
N ILE A 283 -2.90 13.90 -14.13
CA ILE A 283 -2.97 14.77 -15.32
C ILE A 283 -3.47 13.99 -16.53
N LEU A 284 -2.91 12.81 -16.80
CA LEU A 284 -3.33 11.95 -17.92
C LEU A 284 -4.80 11.55 -17.79
N ARG A 285 -5.27 11.28 -16.56
CA ARG A 285 -6.66 10.96 -16.27
C ARG A 285 -7.58 12.15 -16.55
N SER A 286 -7.26 13.33 -16.03
CA SER A 286 -8.06 14.54 -16.29
C SER A 286 -8.10 14.89 -17.78
N LEU A 287 -6.97 14.78 -18.49
CA LEU A 287 -6.93 14.94 -19.94
C LEU A 287 -7.77 13.90 -20.67
N SER A 288 -7.77 12.64 -20.21
CA SER A 288 -8.63 11.60 -20.78
C SER A 288 -10.12 11.89 -20.60
N ILE A 289 -10.54 12.45 -19.45
CA ILE A 289 -11.93 12.84 -19.21
C ILE A 289 -12.31 14.02 -20.10
N LEU A 290 -11.47 15.05 -20.18
CA LEU A 290 -11.70 16.21 -21.05
C LEU A 290 -11.74 15.83 -22.53
N ARG A 291 -10.87 14.93 -22.97
CA ARG A 291 -10.86 14.39 -24.34
C ARG A 291 -12.19 13.70 -24.68
N ARG A 292 -12.73 12.87 -23.77
CA ARG A 292 -14.06 12.23 -23.95
C ARG A 292 -15.18 13.25 -24.02
N TRP A 293 -15.12 14.27 -23.18
CA TRP A 293 -16.07 15.38 -23.21
C TRP A 293 -16.04 16.13 -24.55
N ILE A 294 -14.86 16.51 -25.04
CA ILE A 294 -14.71 17.22 -26.33
C ILE A 294 -15.27 16.39 -27.48
N GLY A 295 -14.92 15.10 -27.56
CA GLY A 295 -15.39 14.20 -28.61
C GLY A 295 -16.92 14.00 -28.62
N ALA A 296 -17.57 14.14 -27.46
CA ALA A 296 -19.01 14.00 -27.32
C ALA A 296 -19.78 15.34 -27.38
N ALA A 297 -19.12 16.46 -27.10
CA ALA A 297 -19.74 17.79 -27.09
C ALA A 297 -19.73 18.49 -28.44
N PHE A 298 -18.79 18.15 -29.32
CA PHE A 298 -18.65 18.77 -30.63
C PHE A 298 -18.88 17.74 -31.74
N GLU A 299 -19.99 17.91 -32.47
CA GLU A 299 -20.27 17.13 -33.67
C GLU A 299 -19.14 17.29 -34.70
N GLY A 300 -18.74 16.19 -35.36
CA GLY A 300 -17.61 16.15 -36.30
C GLY A 300 -16.22 16.02 -35.66
N VAL A 301 -16.01 16.45 -34.41
CA VAL A 301 -14.72 16.25 -33.70
C VAL A 301 -14.54 14.82 -33.24
N GLY A 302 -15.64 14.13 -32.88
CA GLY A 302 -15.65 12.73 -32.49
C GLY A 302 -15.20 11.75 -33.59
N GLU A 303 -15.18 12.17 -34.86
CA GLU A 303 -14.77 11.33 -36.00
C GLU A 303 -13.24 11.21 -36.13
N PHE A 304 -12.46 12.10 -35.49
CA PHE A 304 -11.01 11.99 -35.50
C PHE A 304 -10.53 10.84 -34.59
N SER A 305 -9.53 10.08 -35.02
CA SER A 305 -8.95 8.96 -34.25
C SER A 305 -8.41 9.38 -32.86
N PHE A 306 -8.06 10.66 -32.70
CA PHE A 306 -7.70 11.23 -31.41
C PHE A 306 -8.92 11.52 -30.51
N PHE A 307 -10.16 11.49 -30.94
CA PHE A 307 -11.33 11.68 -30.06
C PHE A 307 -12.27 10.48 -30.03
N GLN A 308 -12.09 9.52 -30.93
CA GLN A 308 -12.69 8.19 -30.87
C GLN A 308 -12.18 7.41 -29.63
N MET A 309 -12.85 7.57 -28.51
CA MET A 309 -12.78 6.65 -27.37
C MET A 309 -14.13 5.97 -27.21
N GLY A 310 -14.12 4.78 -26.60
CA GLY A 310 -15.33 3.96 -26.40
C GLY A 310 -16.51 4.75 -25.82
N PRO A 311 -17.74 4.28 -26.07
CA PRO A 311 -18.96 5.04 -25.79
C PRO A 311 -19.00 5.54 -24.36
N LEU A 312 -19.50 6.76 -24.18
CA LEU A 312 -19.77 7.31 -22.86
C LEU A 312 -20.69 6.36 -22.08
N PRO A 313 -20.51 6.24 -20.75
CA PRO A 313 -21.49 5.55 -19.91
C PRO A 313 -22.88 6.17 -20.15
N LEU A 314 -23.93 5.34 -20.26
CA LEU A 314 -25.30 5.83 -20.51
C LEU A 314 -25.80 6.83 -19.47
N THR A 315 -25.27 6.72 -18.26
CA THR A 315 -25.62 7.57 -17.13
C THR A 315 -24.84 8.88 -17.11
N ALA A 316 -23.83 9.02 -17.97
CA ALA A 316 -22.92 10.14 -17.94
C ALA A 316 -23.59 11.40 -18.48
N VAL A 317 -23.41 12.50 -17.76
CA VAL A 317 -23.98 13.79 -18.12
C VAL A 317 -22.88 14.68 -18.66
N LEU A 318 -23.08 15.19 -19.87
CA LEU A 318 -22.03 15.84 -20.65
C LEU A 318 -21.43 17.07 -19.96
N TRP A 319 -22.26 17.93 -19.35
CA TRP A 319 -21.79 19.13 -18.65
C TRP A 319 -21.01 18.81 -17.36
N TRP A 320 -21.19 17.62 -16.79
CA TRP A 320 -20.53 17.21 -15.53
C TRP A 320 -19.10 16.70 -15.75
N MET A 321 -18.76 16.22 -16.94
CA MET A 321 -17.42 15.69 -17.24
C MET A 321 -16.25 16.68 -17.01
N PRO A 322 -16.32 17.96 -17.44
CA PRO A 322 -15.26 18.91 -17.11
C PRO A 322 -15.18 19.18 -15.60
N VAL A 323 -16.32 19.21 -14.90
CA VAL A 323 -16.36 19.33 -13.43
C VAL A 323 -15.69 18.12 -12.77
N ALA A 324 -15.97 16.91 -13.25
CA ALA A 324 -15.34 15.68 -12.78
C ALA A 324 -13.82 15.70 -13.00
N ALA A 325 -13.34 16.22 -14.15
CA ALA A 325 -11.91 16.34 -14.43
C ALA A 325 -11.20 17.30 -13.46
N VAL A 326 -11.85 18.41 -13.10
CA VAL A 326 -11.36 19.35 -12.07
C VAL A 326 -11.41 18.72 -10.69
N LEU A 327 -12.47 17.96 -10.38
CA LEU A 327 -12.66 17.29 -9.09
C LEU A 327 -11.58 16.23 -8.85
N VAL A 328 -11.15 15.50 -9.88
CA VAL A 328 -9.99 14.58 -9.81
C VAL A 328 -8.74 15.33 -9.34
N LEU A 329 -8.42 16.47 -9.96
CA LEU A 329 -7.26 17.28 -9.57
C LEU A 329 -7.43 17.86 -8.17
N ALA A 330 -8.62 18.36 -7.83
CA ALA A 330 -8.92 18.92 -6.53
C ALA A 330 -8.76 17.91 -5.39
N LEU A 331 -9.05 16.62 -5.63
CA LEU A 331 -8.83 15.54 -4.66
C LEU A 331 -7.38 15.03 -4.63
N LEU A 332 -6.73 14.92 -5.80
CA LEU A 332 -5.36 14.39 -5.89
C LEU A 332 -4.30 15.40 -5.41
N ILE A 333 -4.46 16.70 -5.66
CA ILE A 333 -3.46 17.72 -5.28
C ILE A 333 -3.20 17.73 -3.75
N PRO A 334 -4.21 17.75 -2.87
CA PRO A 334 -4.00 17.61 -1.42
C PRO A 334 -3.25 16.33 -1.06
N MET A 335 -3.59 15.19 -1.66
CA MET A 335 -2.89 13.93 -1.41
C MET A 335 -1.41 13.99 -1.82
N LEU A 336 -1.11 14.60 -2.98
CA LEU A 336 0.26 14.83 -3.44
C LEU A 336 1.05 15.73 -2.49
N ILE A 337 0.43 16.80 -1.98
CA ILE A 337 1.03 17.69 -0.99
C ILE A 337 1.37 16.91 0.29
N VAL A 338 0.48 16.05 0.75
CA VAL A 338 0.68 15.25 1.96
C VAL A 338 1.81 14.23 1.77
N ILE A 339 1.75 13.41 0.72
CA ILE A 339 2.77 12.40 0.42
C ILE A 339 4.16 13.02 0.30
N ARG A 340 4.26 14.21 -0.30
CA ARG A 340 5.54 14.90 -0.48
C ARG A 340 6.09 15.52 0.80
N ASN A 341 5.23 15.98 1.72
CA ASN A 341 5.64 16.74 2.91
C ASN A 341 5.50 15.98 4.23
N ILE A 342 5.10 14.69 4.20
CA ILE A 342 4.94 13.87 5.39
C ILE A 342 6.27 13.64 6.15
N LEU A 343 7.40 13.61 5.42
CA LEU A 343 8.75 13.49 5.98
C LEU A 343 9.61 14.69 5.51
N PRO A 344 9.50 15.86 6.17
CA PRO A 344 10.22 17.07 5.78
C PRO A 344 11.69 17.06 6.26
N ASP A 345 12.58 17.73 5.52
CA ASP A 345 13.92 18.05 6.03
C ASP A 345 13.79 19.07 7.17
N VAL A 346 14.64 18.96 8.21
CA VAL A 346 14.56 19.80 9.39
C VAL A 346 15.94 20.35 9.74
N GLU A 347 15.98 21.60 10.18
CA GLU A 347 17.20 22.27 10.62
C GLU A 347 16.94 22.96 11.95
N SER A 348 17.75 22.64 12.95
CA SER A 348 17.72 23.33 14.24
C SER A 348 18.45 24.66 14.12
N ARG A 349 17.79 25.78 14.45
CA ARG A 349 18.35 27.13 14.46
C ARG A 349 18.24 27.75 15.85
N PRO A 350 19.05 28.77 16.19
CA PRO A 350 18.97 29.43 17.51
C PRO A 350 17.57 29.99 17.82
N GLN A 351 16.87 30.45 16.79
CA GLN A 351 15.56 31.09 16.91
C GLN A 351 14.39 30.08 16.94
N GLY A 352 14.61 28.84 16.50
CA GLY A 352 13.54 27.85 16.34
C GLY A 352 13.91 26.68 15.45
N LEU A 353 12.96 25.75 15.30
CA LEU A 353 13.06 24.61 14.39
C LEU A 353 12.64 25.04 12.98
N ALA A 354 13.57 25.05 12.02
CA ALA A 354 13.25 25.29 10.62
C ALA A 354 12.82 23.99 9.94
N VAL A 355 11.63 23.97 9.38
CA VAL A 355 11.02 22.81 8.72
C VAL A 355 10.89 23.11 7.24
N ARG A 356 11.37 22.21 6.39
CA ARG A 356 11.29 22.38 4.95
C ARG A 356 9.92 21.95 4.43
N TYR A 357 9.27 22.86 3.71
CA TYR A 357 8.03 22.60 3.00
C TYR A 357 8.22 22.90 1.52
N PHE A 358 8.07 21.88 0.68
CA PHE A 358 8.50 21.92 -0.71
C PHE A 358 9.96 22.38 -0.85
N ASN A 359 10.17 23.65 -1.19
CA ASN A 359 11.49 24.26 -1.35
C ASN A 359 11.70 25.50 -0.49
N ARG A 360 10.79 25.75 0.47
CA ARG A 360 10.86 26.88 1.41
C ARG A 360 11.08 26.37 2.82
N TRP A 361 11.90 27.09 3.58
CA TRP A 361 12.10 26.84 5.00
C TRP A 361 11.09 27.65 5.81
N MET A 362 10.37 27.00 6.72
CA MET A 362 9.45 27.64 7.65
C MET A 362 10.02 27.52 9.06
N LEU A 363 10.19 28.64 9.74
CA LEU A 363 10.74 28.67 11.10
C LEU A 363 9.60 28.52 12.11
N VAL A 364 9.74 27.54 13.01
CA VAL A 364 8.88 27.32 14.17
C VAL A 364 9.65 27.75 15.42
N PRO A 365 9.31 28.89 16.06
CA PRO A 365 9.96 29.34 17.28
C PRO A 365 9.88 28.29 18.39
N TRP A 366 10.92 28.18 19.21
CA TRP A 366 10.97 27.22 20.32
C TRP A 366 9.82 27.41 21.32
N GLY A 367 9.43 28.65 21.59
CA GLY A 367 8.32 28.98 22.50
C GLY A 367 6.92 28.64 21.99
N GLU A 368 6.78 28.23 20.73
CA GLU A 368 5.49 27.84 20.13
C GLU A 368 5.34 26.31 20.00
N ILE A 369 6.31 25.55 20.50
CA ILE A 369 6.24 24.08 20.57
C ILE A 369 5.44 23.70 21.81
N THR A 370 4.32 23.02 21.61
CA THR A 370 3.39 22.66 22.69
C THR A 370 3.63 21.26 23.24
N ALA A 371 4.08 20.33 22.40
CA ALA A 371 4.37 18.98 22.83
C ALA A 371 5.44 18.33 21.94
N VAL A 372 6.29 17.52 22.54
CA VAL A 372 7.23 16.61 21.88
C VAL A 372 6.88 15.22 22.37
N LYS A 373 6.29 14.42 21.48
CA LYS A 373 5.79 13.08 21.79
C LYS A 373 6.68 12.05 21.13
N SER A 374 7.32 11.18 21.90
CA SER A 374 8.15 10.09 21.35
C SER A 374 7.39 8.76 21.45
N ALA A 375 7.51 7.93 20.42
CA ALA A 375 6.97 6.59 20.41
C ALA A 375 7.96 5.62 19.78
N ASP A 376 8.24 4.54 20.50
CA ASP A 376 9.04 3.43 20.00
C ASP A 376 8.17 2.57 19.08
N LEU A 377 8.66 2.35 17.86
CA LEU A 377 8.09 1.41 16.89
C LEU A 377 8.85 0.06 16.93
N SER A 378 10.13 0.08 17.29
CA SER A 378 10.97 -1.10 17.52
C SER A 378 12.18 -0.68 18.36
N GLU A 379 13.01 -1.63 18.80
CA GLU A 379 14.25 -1.36 19.56
C GLU A 379 15.20 -0.36 18.88
N VAL A 380 15.10 -0.19 17.55
CA VAL A 380 15.96 0.70 16.74
C VAL A 380 15.17 1.83 16.07
N ASN A 381 13.83 1.81 16.14
CA ASN A 381 12.99 2.78 15.43
C ASN A 381 12.17 3.60 16.41
N HIS A 382 12.46 4.90 16.40
CA HIS A 382 11.77 5.90 17.19
C HIS A 382 11.08 6.86 16.22
N VAL A 383 9.86 7.24 16.57
CA VAL A 383 9.13 8.30 15.88
C VAL A 383 8.80 9.36 16.90
N VAL A 384 9.09 10.61 16.53
CA VAL A 384 8.86 11.77 17.38
C VAL A 384 7.92 12.71 16.64
N LEU A 385 6.82 13.06 17.29
CA LEU A 385 5.91 14.10 16.83
C LEU A 385 6.19 15.40 17.61
N ILE A 386 6.48 16.47 16.89
CA ILE A 386 6.62 17.81 17.46
C ILE A 386 5.37 18.60 17.12
N GLN A 387 4.54 18.90 18.12
CA GLN A 387 3.32 19.68 17.98
C GLN A 387 3.57 21.15 18.27
N THR A 388 2.85 22.01 17.56
CA THR A 388 3.01 23.45 17.67
C THR A 388 1.72 24.19 17.37
N THR A 389 1.56 25.34 18.01
CA THR A 389 0.47 26.29 17.80
C THR A 389 0.73 27.23 16.62
N ASN A 390 1.93 27.22 16.04
CA ASN A 390 2.32 28.17 15.01
C ASN A 390 1.43 28.09 13.77
N LYS A 391 0.89 29.25 13.36
CA LYS A 391 0.09 29.37 12.15
C LYS A 391 0.90 29.25 10.85
N ALA A 392 2.22 29.43 10.91
CA ALA A 392 3.15 29.35 9.79
C ALA A 392 3.23 27.94 9.18
N LEU A 393 3.06 26.88 9.99
CA LEU A 393 2.99 25.52 9.45
C LEU A 393 1.70 25.32 8.66
N HIS A 394 1.82 24.87 7.42
CA HIS A 394 0.68 24.59 6.55
C HIS A 394 -0.27 23.52 7.13
N MET A 395 -1.53 23.57 6.69
CA MET A 395 -2.59 22.65 7.14
C MET A 395 -2.28 21.17 6.90
N SER A 396 -1.43 20.85 5.93
CA SER A 396 -0.96 19.48 5.67
C SER A 396 -0.24 18.86 6.87
N HIS A 397 0.41 19.66 7.73
CA HIS A 397 1.06 19.18 8.96
C HIS A 397 0.07 18.78 10.05
N ARG A 398 -1.24 19.02 9.88
CA ARG A 398 -2.26 18.42 10.77
C ARG A 398 -2.39 16.92 10.55
N ILE A 399 -2.16 16.47 9.31
CA ILE A 399 -2.26 15.05 8.99
C ILE A 399 -1.16 14.26 9.69
N SER A 400 0.03 14.85 9.88
CA SER A 400 1.11 14.22 10.64
C SER A 400 0.71 13.93 12.10
N SER A 401 0.02 14.87 12.77
CA SER A 401 -0.51 14.63 14.12
C SER A 401 -1.66 13.64 14.11
N LEU A 402 -2.60 13.77 13.17
CA LEU A 402 -3.72 12.83 13.01
C LEU A 402 -3.22 11.38 12.79
N LEU A 403 -2.14 11.19 12.05
CA LEU A 403 -1.52 9.88 11.82
C LEU A 403 -0.78 9.33 13.05
N PHE A 404 -0.27 10.20 13.93
CA PHE A 404 0.48 9.79 15.10
C PHE A 404 -0.46 9.52 16.29
N ASP A 405 -1.11 10.54 16.83
CA ASP A 405 -1.95 10.44 18.04
C ASP A 405 -3.45 10.70 17.80
N GLY A 406 -3.86 10.93 16.55
CA GLY A 406 -5.25 11.23 16.21
C GLY A 406 -5.70 12.66 16.55
N THR A 407 -4.78 13.54 16.97
CA THR A 407 -5.11 14.93 17.29
C THR A 407 -5.10 15.82 16.05
N ASN A 408 -5.97 16.85 16.04
CA ASN A 408 -6.03 17.85 14.96
C ASN A 408 -4.99 18.98 15.12
N ALA A 409 -3.98 18.78 15.97
CA ALA A 409 -2.89 19.72 16.17
C ALA A 409 -1.97 19.76 14.95
N ARG A 410 -1.27 20.88 14.72
CA ARG A 410 -0.23 20.94 13.67
C ARG A 410 1.03 20.30 14.23
N GLY A 411 1.60 19.36 13.49
CA GLY A 411 2.78 18.64 13.97
C GLY A 411 3.74 18.23 12.86
N VAL A 412 4.99 18.07 13.25
CA VAL A 412 6.07 17.62 12.39
C VAL A 412 6.48 16.23 12.85
N LEU A 413 6.40 15.27 11.93
CA LEU A 413 6.78 13.89 12.18
C LEU A 413 8.26 13.70 11.85
N LEU A 414 9.04 13.33 12.86
CA LEU A 414 10.44 12.95 12.74
C LEU A 414 10.56 11.45 12.95
N THR A 415 11.38 10.78 12.13
CA THR A 415 11.69 9.36 12.33
C THR A 415 13.19 9.18 12.52
N SER A 416 13.57 8.08 13.18
CA SER A 416 14.97 7.69 13.42
C SER A 416 15.82 7.57 12.15
N ALA A 417 15.18 7.55 10.98
CA ALA A 417 15.79 7.56 9.66
C ALA A 417 16.55 8.86 9.34
N LEU A 418 16.29 9.96 10.06
CA LEU A 418 17.03 11.21 9.90
C LEU A 418 18.52 11.01 10.20
N SER A 419 19.39 11.63 9.39
CA SER A 419 20.85 11.54 9.54
C SER A 419 21.29 11.87 10.97
N THR A 420 20.92 13.04 11.46
CA THR A 420 21.29 13.59 12.76
C THR A 420 20.13 13.53 13.74
N PHE A 421 19.36 12.43 13.74
CA PHE A 421 18.18 12.28 14.60
C PHE A 421 18.48 12.50 16.09
N GLU A 422 19.47 11.78 16.64
CA GLU A 422 19.77 11.81 18.08
C GLU A 422 20.27 13.19 18.55
N PRO A 423 21.28 13.81 17.90
CA PRO A 423 21.74 15.14 18.31
C PRO A 423 20.65 16.20 18.14
N LEU A 424 19.81 16.09 17.10
CA LEU A 424 18.70 17.02 16.88
C LEU A 424 17.64 16.85 17.96
N LEU A 425 17.27 15.63 18.33
CA LEU A 425 16.29 15.38 19.38
C LEU A 425 16.79 15.91 20.74
N GLN A 426 18.04 15.64 21.09
CA GLN A 426 18.67 16.17 22.31
C GLN A 426 18.64 17.70 22.34
N GLN A 427 18.96 18.36 21.22
CA GLN A 427 18.90 19.81 21.14
C GLN A 427 17.47 20.34 21.28
N ILE A 428 16.48 19.70 20.65
CA ILE A 428 15.07 20.09 20.76
C ILE A 428 14.60 19.97 22.21
N VAL A 429 14.87 18.83 22.85
CA VAL A 429 14.51 18.59 24.26
C VAL A 429 15.16 19.63 25.17
N LEU A 430 16.43 19.96 24.91
CA LEU A 430 17.18 20.93 25.70
C LEU A 430 16.67 22.38 25.51
N GLU A 431 16.34 22.81 24.29
CA GLU A 431 15.78 24.15 24.05
C GLU A 431 14.32 24.28 24.51
N VAL A 432 13.53 23.22 24.37
CA VAL A 432 12.14 23.20 24.87
C VAL A 432 12.11 23.21 26.40
N SER A 433 12.96 22.44 27.07
CA SER A 433 13.05 22.44 28.54
C SER A 433 13.58 23.76 29.11
N ARG A 434 14.46 24.47 28.38
CA ARG A 434 14.85 25.85 28.71
C ARG A 434 13.68 26.82 28.67
N GLY A 435 12.79 26.68 27.69
CA GLY A 435 11.56 27.49 27.58
C GLY A 435 10.50 27.13 28.63
N GLN A 436 10.48 25.88 29.11
CA GLN A 436 9.49 25.35 30.05
C GLN A 436 9.64 25.88 31.49
N ARG A 437 10.81 26.44 31.87
CA ARG A 437 11.00 27.08 33.19
C ARG A 437 9.95 28.17 33.52
N ASN A 438 9.20 28.65 32.53
CA ASN A 438 8.20 29.71 32.69
C ASN A 438 6.73 29.26 32.55
N VAL A 439 6.41 27.98 32.30
CA VAL A 439 5.02 27.51 32.08
C VAL A 439 4.72 26.26 32.89
N GLU A 440 3.94 26.41 33.96
CA GLU A 440 3.33 25.30 34.72
C GLU A 440 2.18 24.69 33.91
N SER A 441 2.43 23.60 33.19
CA SER A 441 1.40 22.78 32.55
C SER A 441 1.46 21.37 33.14
N GLU A 442 0.30 20.85 33.57
CA GLU A 442 0.16 19.54 34.24
C GLU A 442 0.55 18.35 33.34
N ASP A 443 0.31 18.47 32.03
CA ASP A 443 0.87 17.57 31.02
C ASP A 443 2.22 18.15 30.57
N GLY A 444 3.33 17.50 30.94
CA GLY A 444 4.66 17.92 30.52
C GLY A 444 4.76 18.04 28.99
N ILE A 445 5.51 19.05 28.50
CA ILE A 445 5.74 19.25 27.06
C ILE A 445 6.40 18.00 26.44
N LEU A 446 7.18 17.25 27.22
CA LEU A 446 7.80 15.99 26.83
C LEU A 446 6.90 14.82 27.26
N VAL A 447 6.36 14.09 26.28
CA VAL A 447 5.59 12.86 26.52
C VAL A 447 6.35 11.68 25.93
N GLU A 448 6.98 10.91 26.81
CA GLU A 448 7.63 9.64 26.47
C GLU A 448 6.58 8.51 26.36
N ASP A 449 6.79 7.58 25.42
CA ASP A 449 5.88 6.46 25.11
C ASP A 449 4.45 6.89 24.72
N ALA A 450 4.35 7.91 23.87
CA ALA A 450 3.07 8.41 23.39
C ALA A 450 2.29 7.33 22.59
N PRO A 451 0.94 7.34 22.69
CA PRO A 451 0.07 6.36 22.04
C PRO A 451 0.00 6.58 20.52
N ALA A 452 1.04 6.15 19.79
CA ALA A 452 1.11 6.20 18.34
C ALA A 452 0.36 5.02 17.69
N TRP A 453 -0.92 4.84 18.02
CA TRP A 453 -1.65 3.59 17.77
C TRP A 453 -1.69 3.18 16.30
N LEU A 454 -1.96 4.10 15.37
CA LEU A 454 -1.99 3.78 13.94
C LEU A 454 -0.65 3.22 13.47
N LEU A 455 0.45 3.89 13.81
CA LEU A 455 1.79 3.47 13.41
C LEU A 455 2.17 2.15 14.09
N ARG A 456 1.93 2.00 15.39
CA ARG A 456 2.23 0.77 16.13
C ARG A 456 1.45 -0.43 15.59
N LEU A 457 0.16 -0.26 15.30
CA LEU A 457 -0.69 -1.30 14.70
C LEU A 457 -0.24 -1.71 13.29
N ILE A 458 0.44 -0.83 12.54
CA ILE A 458 1.00 -1.15 11.22
C ILE A 458 2.31 -1.95 11.35
N PHE A 459 3.21 -1.54 12.25
CA PHE A 459 4.55 -2.13 12.33
C PHE A 459 4.63 -3.34 13.26
N LYS A 460 3.89 -3.34 14.37
CA LYS A 460 3.85 -4.41 15.39
C LYS A 460 2.43 -4.59 15.93
N PRO A 461 1.52 -5.19 15.13
CA PRO A 461 0.10 -5.29 15.49
C PRO A 461 -0.16 -6.03 16.79
N SER A 462 0.52 -7.16 17.06
CA SER A 462 0.33 -7.95 18.29
C SER A 462 0.72 -7.16 19.53
N GLU A 463 1.96 -6.67 19.60
CA GLU A 463 2.46 -5.88 20.73
C GLU A 463 1.61 -4.62 20.97
N ALA A 464 1.16 -3.96 19.90
CA ALA A 464 0.30 -2.80 19.99
C ALA A 464 -1.07 -3.14 20.59
N ILE A 465 -1.69 -4.24 20.14
CA ILE A 465 -2.98 -4.72 20.66
C ILE A 465 -2.83 -5.10 22.13
N ASP A 466 -1.80 -5.85 22.52
CA ASP A 466 -1.57 -6.25 23.91
C ASP A 466 -1.40 -5.03 24.82
N ARG A 467 -0.61 -4.03 24.39
CA ARG A 467 -0.46 -2.76 25.11
C ARG A 467 -1.78 -2.01 25.22
N MET A 468 -2.59 -1.97 24.16
CA MET A 468 -3.91 -1.33 24.18
C MET A 468 -4.86 -2.04 25.16
N VAL A 469 -4.92 -3.37 25.11
CA VAL A 469 -5.75 -4.18 26.02
C VAL A 469 -5.30 -3.98 27.46
N ALA A 470 -4.00 -3.99 27.74
CA ALA A 470 -3.46 -3.73 29.07
C ALA A 470 -3.77 -2.30 29.55
N ALA A 471 -3.62 -1.29 28.69
CA ALA A 471 -3.91 0.10 29.01
C ALA A 471 -5.40 0.34 29.33
N TYR A 472 -6.30 -0.29 28.57
CA TYR A 472 -7.74 -0.22 28.82
C TYR A 472 -8.14 -1.04 30.05
N SER A 473 -7.52 -2.20 30.29
CA SER A 473 -7.80 -3.03 31.47
C SER A 473 -7.47 -2.33 32.78
N LYS A 474 -6.50 -1.42 32.80
CA LYS A 474 -6.16 -0.60 33.98
C LYS A 474 -7.19 0.50 34.30
N LYS A 475 -8.09 0.83 33.36
CA LYS A 475 -9.06 1.93 33.51
C LYS A 475 -10.43 1.37 33.91
N PRO A 476 -10.91 1.59 35.15
CA PRO A 476 -12.20 1.06 35.62
C PRO A 476 -13.39 1.58 34.79
N GLU A 477 -13.28 2.80 34.24
CA GLU A 477 -14.30 3.42 33.38
C GLU A 477 -14.54 2.69 32.04
N THR A 478 -13.66 1.75 31.67
CA THR A 478 -13.79 0.97 30.42
C THR A 478 -14.57 -0.32 30.59
N ALA A 479 -14.90 -0.69 31.83
CA ALA A 479 -15.72 -1.84 32.16
C ALA A 479 -17.20 -1.62 31.80
N THR A 480 -17.66 -0.36 31.84
CA THR A 480 -19.05 0.02 31.55
C THR A 480 -19.16 0.82 30.25
N LEU A 481 -20.35 0.83 29.65
CA LEU A 481 -20.65 1.66 28.48
C LEU A 481 -20.94 3.10 28.92
N SER A 482 -19.98 4.00 28.68
CA SER A 482 -20.11 5.43 28.91
C SER A 482 -20.26 6.14 27.57
N TYR A 483 -21.30 6.98 27.45
CA TYR A 483 -21.59 7.74 26.24
C TYR A 483 -20.40 8.58 25.76
N LYS A 484 -19.67 9.21 26.70
CA LYS A 484 -18.50 10.04 26.39
C LYS A 484 -17.37 9.23 25.76
N ASN A 485 -17.08 8.04 26.31
CA ASN A 485 -16.03 7.16 25.81
C ASN A 485 -16.43 6.52 24.47
N LEU A 486 -17.73 6.24 24.30
CA LEU A 486 -18.27 5.65 23.08
C LEU A 486 -18.21 6.64 21.91
N LEU A 487 -18.51 7.93 22.15
CA LEU A 487 -18.30 8.99 21.15
C LEU A 487 -16.82 9.13 20.74
N GLY A 488 -15.90 8.99 21.69
CA GLY A 488 -14.47 8.95 21.40
C GLY A 488 -14.10 7.80 20.45
N ALA A 489 -14.62 6.59 20.72
CA ALA A 489 -14.40 5.41 19.89
C ALA A 489 -15.15 5.45 18.54
N ALA A 490 -16.25 6.21 18.46
CA ALA A 490 -17.01 6.38 17.22
C ALA A 490 -16.22 7.15 16.16
N THR A 491 -15.34 8.08 16.56
CA THR A 491 -14.59 8.94 15.62
C THR A 491 -13.74 8.13 14.63
N PRO A 492 -12.88 7.18 15.07
CA PRO A 492 -12.21 6.23 14.17
C PRO A 492 -13.16 5.49 13.23
N MET A 493 -14.29 5.02 13.74
CA MET A 493 -15.24 4.24 12.95
C MET A 493 -15.96 5.08 11.89
N VAL A 494 -16.27 6.34 12.20
CA VAL A 494 -16.84 7.30 11.25
C VAL A 494 -15.87 7.50 10.08
N TRP A 495 -14.57 7.66 10.34
CA TRP A 495 -13.57 7.76 9.27
C TRP A 495 -13.46 6.48 8.44
N LEU A 496 -13.43 5.32 9.10
CA LEU A 496 -13.39 4.02 8.43
C LEU A 496 -14.64 3.75 7.56
N SER A 497 -15.79 4.28 7.95
CA SER A 497 -17.07 4.12 7.24
C SER A 497 -17.28 5.20 6.16
N ALA A 498 -16.76 6.41 6.37
CA ALA A 498 -16.87 7.53 5.44
C ALA A 498 -16.07 7.29 4.15
N LEU A 499 -14.87 6.70 4.26
CA LEU A 499 -14.01 6.43 3.10
C LEU A 499 -14.67 5.53 2.05
N PRO A 500 -15.27 4.36 2.39
CA PRO A 500 -16.06 3.57 1.45
C PRO A 500 -17.16 4.36 0.74
N ALA A 501 -17.89 5.21 1.45
CA ALA A 501 -18.93 6.06 0.85
C ALA A 501 -18.34 7.13 -0.09
N ILE A 502 -17.21 7.72 0.27
CA ILE A 502 -16.46 8.65 -0.61
C ILE A 502 -15.95 7.91 -1.85
N ILE A 503 -15.49 6.67 -1.72
CA ILE A 503 -15.06 5.83 -2.84
C ILE A 503 -16.24 5.55 -3.79
N LEU A 504 -17.41 5.20 -3.26
CA LEU A 504 -18.63 5.03 -4.04
C LEU A 504 -19.02 6.31 -4.79
N LEU A 505 -19.00 7.46 -4.11
CA LEU A 505 -19.28 8.76 -4.73
C LEU A 505 -18.25 9.13 -5.80
N ALA A 506 -16.96 8.89 -5.55
CA ALA A 506 -15.90 9.14 -6.52
C ALA A 506 -16.09 8.29 -7.77
N GLU A 507 -16.41 7.00 -7.63
CA GLU A 507 -16.70 6.12 -8.76
C GLU A 507 -17.91 6.62 -9.56
N GLN A 508 -19.01 6.94 -8.90
CA GLN A 508 -20.23 7.43 -9.58
C GLN A 508 -20.04 8.81 -10.23
N MET A 509 -19.37 9.73 -9.55
CA MET A 509 -19.24 11.12 -9.99
C MET A 509 -18.13 11.32 -11.01
N ILE A 510 -17.04 10.56 -10.93
CA ILE A 510 -15.87 10.74 -11.78
C ILE A 510 -15.84 9.69 -12.87
N ASN A 511 -15.93 8.40 -12.51
CA ASN A 511 -15.73 7.31 -13.46
C ASN A 511 -16.98 7.07 -14.31
N ASN A 512 -18.17 7.12 -13.69
CA ASN A 512 -19.45 7.02 -14.39
C ASN A 512 -19.93 8.38 -14.95
N GLY A 513 -19.25 9.49 -14.61
CA GLY A 513 -19.51 10.82 -15.15
C GLY A 513 -20.88 11.40 -14.76
N THR A 514 -21.37 11.08 -13.56
CA THR A 514 -22.74 11.38 -13.16
C THR A 514 -22.80 12.47 -12.07
N PRO A 515 -23.71 13.45 -12.14
CA PRO A 515 -23.75 14.55 -11.18
C PRO A 515 -24.28 14.10 -9.80
N PRO A 516 -23.99 14.86 -8.73
CA PRO A 516 -24.49 14.57 -7.39
C PRO A 516 -25.98 14.89 -7.31
N THR A 517 -26.82 13.88 -7.56
CA THR A 517 -28.27 13.96 -7.35
C THR A 517 -28.63 13.60 -5.91
N ILE A 518 -29.72 14.16 -5.37
CA ILE A 518 -30.20 13.88 -4.00
C ILE A 518 -30.28 12.37 -3.72
N GLY A 519 -30.84 11.58 -4.65
CA GLY A 519 -30.94 10.12 -4.49
C GLY A 519 -29.58 9.42 -4.34
N ARG A 520 -28.52 9.90 -4.99
CA ARG A 520 -27.15 9.36 -4.84
C ARG A 520 -26.50 9.77 -3.54
N ILE A 521 -26.74 11.00 -3.08
CA ILE A 521 -26.27 11.46 -1.77
C ILE A 521 -26.93 10.62 -0.67
N ILE A 522 -28.25 10.40 -0.78
CA ILE A 522 -29.00 9.51 0.12
C ILE A 522 -28.46 8.07 0.04
N GLY A 523 -28.22 7.55 -1.18
CA GLY A 523 -27.62 6.22 -1.37
C GLY A 523 -26.24 6.09 -0.73
N ALA A 524 -25.38 7.09 -0.87
CA ALA A 524 -24.06 7.14 -0.23
C ALA A 524 -24.17 7.25 1.30
N LEU A 525 -25.17 7.97 1.81
CA LEU A 525 -25.47 8.03 3.25
C LEU A 525 -25.94 6.67 3.79
N PHE A 526 -26.81 5.96 3.08
CA PHE A 526 -27.18 4.59 3.43
C PHE A 526 -25.98 3.65 3.38
N PHE A 527 -25.11 3.80 2.37
CA PHE A 527 -23.88 3.02 2.28
C PHE A 527 -22.90 3.32 3.42
N PHE A 528 -22.79 4.58 3.84
CA PHE A 528 -22.04 4.99 5.03
C PHE A 528 -22.61 4.34 6.30
N LEU A 529 -23.93 4.41 6.50
CA LEU A 529 -24.60 3.77 7.64
C LEU A 529 -24.42 2.25 7.61
N PHE A 530 -24.47 1.63 6.44
CA PHE A 530 -24.18 0.22 6.26
C PHE A 530 -22.75 -0.09 6.69
N CYS A 531 -21.75 0.67 6.25
CA CYS A 531 -20.37 0.48 6.73
C CYS A 531 -20.22 0.67 8.25
N LEU A 532 -21.00 1.60 8.84
CA LEU A 532 -20.96 1.88 10.28
C LEU A 532 -21.48 0.72 11.13
N ILE A 533 -22.43 -0.09 10.62
CA ILE A 533 -23.03 -1.24 11.32
C ILE A 533 -22.01 -2.33 11.65
N GLU A 534 -20.90 -2.41 10.92
CA GLU A 534 -19.81 -3.36 11.20
C GLU A 534 -19.34 -3.29 12.66
N TRP A 535 -19.26 -2.08 13.23
CA TRP A 535 -18.74 -1.86 14.58
C TRP A 535 -19.63 -2.45 15.68
N PRO A 536 -20.91 -2.05 15.82
CA PRO A 536 -21.78 -2.65 16.83
C PRO A 536 -21.99 -4.14 16.60
N LEU A 537 -21.95 -4.62 15.34
CA LEU A 537 -22.05 -6.04 15.02
C LEU A 537 -20.86 -6.83 15.56
N ALA A 538 -19.63 -6.43 15.21
CA ALA A 538 -18.42 -7.13 15.64
C ALA A 538 -18.25 -7.10 17.16
N ALA A 539 -18.45 -5.93 17.78
CA ALA A 539 -18.34 -5.76 19.23
C ALA A 539 -19.47 -6.51 20.00
N GLY A 540 -20.71 -6.44 19.50
CA GLY A 540 -21.86 -7.08 20.13
C GLY A 540 -21.82 -8.61 20.07
N ILE A 541 -21.42 -9.20 18.94
CA ILE A 541 -21.25 -10.66 18.85
C ILE A 541 -20.09 -11.11 19.74
N ALA A 542 -18.98 -10.36 19.79
CA ALA A 542 -17.87 -10.67 20.69
C ALA A 542 -18.31 -10.68 22.16
N GLN A 543 -19.06 -9.65 22.57
CA GLN A 543 -19.64 -9.59 23.91
C GLN A 543 -20.61 -10.75 24.19
N PHE A 544 -21.50 -11.07 23.25
CA PHE A 544 -22.47 -12.15 23.41
C PHE A 544 -21.81 -13.52 23.60
N MET A 545 -20.77 -13.81 22.81
CA MET A 545 -20.02 -15.07 22.91
C MET A 545 -19.25 -15.24 24.22
N GLU A 546 -19.08 -14.16 24.98
CA GLU A 546 -18.35 -14.13 26.24
C GLU A 546 -19.25 -13.97 27.47
N GLN A 547 -20.58 -13.92 27.30
CA GLN A 547 -21.55 -13.82 28.41
C GLN A 547 -21.47 -14.99 29.41
N ASN A 548 -20.69 -16.04 29.11
CA ASN A 548 -20.46 -17.19 29.98
C ASN A 548 -19.30 -17.03 30.97
N LEU A 549 -18.55 -15.91 30.98
CA LEU A 549 -17.53 -15.64 32.00
C LEU A 549 -18.11 -14.77 33.13
N GLU A 550 -17.78 -15.16 34.37
CA GLU A 550 -18.29 -14.57 35.62
C GLU A 550 -17.89 -13.10 35.83
N ASP A 551 -16.93 -12.57 35.05
CA ASP A 551 -16.42 -11.20 35.21
C ASP A 551 -17.11 -10.19 34.26
N ASP A 552 -17.95 -9.32 34.83
CA ASP A 552 -18.61 -8.20 34.14
C ASP A 552 -17.60 -7.20 33.51
N ALA A 553 -16.35 -7.20 33.99
CA ALA A 553 -15.35 -6.18 33.70
C ALA A 553 -14.89 -6.11 32.22
N HIS A 554 -15.10 -7.16 31.43
CA HIS A 554 -14.63 -7.25 30.03
C HIS A 554 -15.71 -6.96 28.98
N ARG A 555 -16.97 -6.76 29.38
CA ARG A 555 -18.12 -6.75 28.46
C ARG A 555 -18.19 -5.53 27.55
N ALA A 556 -17.84 -4.34 28.03
CA ALA A 556 -17.92 -3.10 27.25
C ALA A 556 -16.67 -2.80 26.41
N ARG A 557 -15.52 -3.43 26.75
CA ARG A 557 -14.21 -3.14 26.14
C ARG A 557 -14.14 -3.35 24.61
N PRO A 558 -14.84 -4.32 23.98
CA PRO A 558 -14.84 -4.47 22.53
C PRO A 558 -15.35 -3.23 21.80
N PHE A 559 -16.34 -2.52 22.37
CA PHE A 559 -16.91 -1.34 21.74
C PHE A 559 -15.91 -0.18 21.65
N TYR A 560 -14.94 -0.11 22.57
CA TYR A 560 -13.93 0.95 22.56
C TYR A 560 -12.69 0.59 21.74
N LEU A 561 -12.25 -0.66 21.82
CA LEU A 561 -10.99 -1.10 21.22
C LEU A 561 -11.14 -1.43 19.73
N TYR A 562 -12.27 -1.99 19.31
CA TYR A 562 -12.47 -2.44 17.94
C TYR A 562 -12.22 -1.34 16.89
N PRO A 563 -12.82 -0.13 16.99
CA PRO A 563 -12.60 0.93 16.00
C PRO A 563 -11.14 1.37 15.88
N ILE A 564 -10.42 1.41 17.02
CA ILE A 564 -9.03 1.86 17.07
C ILE A 564 -8.12 0.82 16.42
N VAL A 565 -8.34 -0.46 16.71
CA VAL A 565 -7.55 -1.57 16.14
C VAL A 565 -7.72 -1.65 14.62
N GLN A 566 -8.89 -1.28 14.09
CA GLN A 566 -9.14 -1.28 12.64
C GLN A 566 -8.54 -0.06 11.91
N LEU A 567 -7.98 0.95 12.59
CA LEU A 567 -7.42 2.16 11.97
C LEU A 567 -6.43 1.93 10.81
N PRO A 568 -5.53 0.92 10.81
CA PRO A 568 -4.62 0.67 9.69
C PRO A 568 -5.33 0.50 8.34
N ARG A 569 -6.58 0.03 8.34
CA ARG A 569 -7.41 -0.10 7.13
C ARG A 569 -7.62 1.23 6.41
N LEU A 570 -7.59 2.35 7.13
CA LEU A 570 -7.77 3.69 6.57
C LEU A 570 -6.75 3.97 5.46
N LEU A 571 -5.50 3.53 5.63
CA LEU A 571 -4.45 3.72 4.62
C LEU A 571 -4.72 2.91 3.34
N ILE A 572 -5.23 1.68 3.48
CA ILE A 572 -5.60 0.85 2.33
C ILE A 572 -6.81 1.44 1.62
N LEU A 573 -7.83 1.91 2.36
CA LEU A 573 -8.99 2.61 1.79
C LEU A 573 -8.58 3.90 1.07
N LEU A 574 -7.62 4.66 1.60
CA LEU A 574 -7.08 5.83 0.93
C LEU A 574 -6.37 5.45 -0.39
N ALA A 575 -5.61 4.34 -0.39
CA ALA A 575 -4.99 3.83 -1.61
C ALA A 575 -6.05 3.39 -2.64
N ILE A 576 -7.11 2.71 -2.20
CA ILE A 576 -8.26 2.34 -3.05
C ILE A 576 -8.89 3.59 -3.67
N LEU A 577 -9.13 4.63 -2.87
CA LEU A 577 -9.64 5.91 -3.35
C LEU A 577 -8.73 6.51 -4.43
N ILE A 578 -7.40 6.53 -4.22
CA ILE A 578 -6.43 7.00 -5.22
C ILE A 578 -6.57 6.21 -6.53
N PHE A 579 -6.63 4.88 -6.48
CA PHE A 579 -6.76 4.07 -7.70
C PHE A 579 -8.11 4.27 -8.41
N VAL A 580 -9.19 4.49 -7.66
CA VAL A 580 -10.50 4.87 -8.19
C VAL A 580 -10.43 6.23 -8.88
N LEU A 581 -9.79 7.23 -8.27
CA LEU A 581 -9.60 8.56 -8.88
C LEU A 581 -8.77 8.49 -10.16
N LEU A 582 -7.75 7.63 -10.20
CA LEU A 582 -6.93 7.39 -11.39
C LEU A 582 -7.66 6.58 -12.46
N GLY A 583 -8.83 6.01 -12.16
CA GLY A 583 -9.61 5.19 -13.08
C GLY A 583 -8.96 3.85 -13.43
N VAL A 584 -8.17 3.28 -12.50
CA VAL A 584 -7.51 1.98 -12.72
C VAL A 584 -8.49 0.86 -12.34
N PRO A 585 -8.96 0.04 -13.31
CA PRO A 585 -9.87 -1.04 -12.99
C PRO A 585 -9.16 -2.14 -12.20
N LEU A 586 -9.93 -2.95 -11.46
CA LEU A 586 -9.49 -4.16 -10.73
C LEU A 586 -8.58 -3.93 -9.51
N LEU A 587 -7.61 -3.00 -9.54
CA LEU A 587 -6.73 -2.73 -8.39
C LEU A 587 -7.49 -2.33 -7.11
N PRO A 588 -8.52 -1.46 -7.16
CA PRO A 588 -9.39 -1.19 -6.02
C PRO A 588 -9.98 -2.46 -5.38
N VAL A 589 -10.45 -3.40 -6.21
CA VAL A 589 -11.04 -4.67 -5.77
C VAL A 589 -10.00 -5.55 -5.09
N LEU A 590 -8.81 -5.69 -5.69
CA LEU A 590 -7.72 -6.51 -5.12
C LEU A 590 -7.24 -5.95 -3.77
N LEU A 591 -7.10 -4.62 -3.67
CA LEU A 591 -6.76 -3.96 -2.41
C LEU A 591 -7.86 -4.12 -1.36
N TRP A 592 -9.14 -4.11 -1.77
CA TRP A 592 -10.25 -4.36 -0.86
C TRP A 592 -10.27 -5.80 -0.32
N LEU A 593 -9.94 -6.79 -1.16
CA LEU A 593 -9.76 -8.17 -0.71
C LEU A 593 -8.61 -8.28 0.29
N GLY A 594 -7.49 -7.60 0.02
CA GLY A 594 -6.39 -7.48 0.98
C GLY A 594 -6.82 -6.83 2.29
N LEU A 595 -7.65 -5.78 2.23
CA LEU A 595 -8.24 -5.11 3.39
C LEU A 595 -9.14 -6.05 4.20
N ALA A 596 -9.93 -6.92 3.55
CA ALA A 596 -10.75 -7.91 4.24
C ALA A 596 -9.89 -8.91 5.03
N VAL A 597 -8.82 -9.43 4.41
CA VAL A 597 -7.84 -10.30 5.08
C VAL A 597 -7.15 -9.57 6.24
N TRP A 598 -6.77 -8.31 6.03
CA TRP A 598 -6.15 -7.50 7.08
C TRP A 598 -7.08 -7.24 8.25
N SER A 599 -8.36 -6.99 7.97
CA SER A 599 -9.39 -6.81 9.00
C SER A 599 -9.60 -8.09 9.81
N PHE A 600 -9.55 -9.26 9.18
CA PHE A 600 -9.56 -10.55 9.88
C PHE A 600 -8.38 -10.66 10.85
N LEU A 601 -7.15 -10.39 10.40
CA LEU A 601 -5.94 -10.52 11.23
C LEU A 601 -5.96 -9.59 12.45
N LEU A 602 -6.32 -8.32 12.24
CA LEU A 602 -6.42 -7.33 13.32
C LEU A 602 -7.49 -7.69 14.35
N THR A 603 -8.64 -8.18 13.87
CA THR A 603 -9.75 -8.58 14.75
C THR A 603 -9.44 -9.85 15.52
N ALA A 604 -8.83 -10.85 14.86
CA ALA A 604 -8.35 -12.05 15.53
C ALA A 604 -7.33 -11.68 16.62
N GLY A 605 -6.33 -10.86 16.30
CA GLY A 605 -5.35 -10.40 17.30
C GLY A 605 -6.01 -9.68 18.48
N LEU A 606 -7.05 -8.86 18.24
CA LEU A 606 -7.79 -8.21 19.32
C LEU A 606 -8.50 -9.21 20.22
N TRP A 607 -9.18 -10.20 19.66
CA TRP A 607 -9.89 -11.22 20.43
C TRP A 607 -8.94 -12.15 21.20
N GLU A 608 -7.80 -12.49 20.61
CA GLU A 608 -6.73 -13.21 21.30
C GLU A 608 -6.20 -12.41 22.48
N GLY A 609 -5.84 -11.13 22.28
CA GLY A 609 -5.31 -10.27 23.34
C GLY A 609 -6.33 -9.97 24.45
N MET A 610 -7.63 -9.83 24.11
CA MET A 610 -8.68 -9.50 25.08
C MET A 610 -9.20 -10.69 25.87
N TYR A 611 -9.37 -11.84 25.22
CA TYR A 611 -10.08 -12.99 25.77
C TYR A 611 -9.25 -14.28 25.79
N GLY A 612 -8.03 -14.27 25.26
CA GLY A 612 -7.20 -15.47 25.15
C GLY A 612 -7.81 -16.53 24.22
N TRP A 613 -8.72 -16.14 23.32
CA TRP A 613 -9.36 -17.09 22.42
C TRP A 613 -8.33 -17.75 21.50
N SER A 614 -8.41 -19.07 21.38
CA SER A 614 -7.56 -19.85 20.49
C SER A 614 -8.39 -20.70 19.52
N SER A 615 -7.74 -21.20 18.48
CA SER A 615 -8.30 -22.22 17.55
C SER A 615 -9.54 -21.74 16.76
N THR A 616 -10.58 -22.58 16.65
CA THR A 616 -11.74 -22.37 15.77
C THR A 616 -12.63 -21.20 16.21
N LYS A 617 -12.75 -20.93 17.51
CA LYS A 617 -13.50 -19.76 18.03
C LYS A 617 -12.87 -18.45 17.52
N LEU A 618 -11.54 -18.36 17.56
CA LEU A 618 -10.78 -17.22 17.05
C LEU A 618 -10.99 -17.02 15.55
N LEU A 619 -10.89 -18.10 14.77
CA LEU A 619 -11.08 -18.05 13.31
C LEU A 619 -12.51 -17.63 12.93
N ALA A 620 -13.52 -18.21 13.56
CA ALA A 620 -14.92 -17.88 13.27
C ALA A 620 -15.25 -16.42 13.62
N MET A 621 -14.80 -15.96 14.79
CA MET A 621 -15.08 -14.62 15.27
C MET A 621 -14.26 -13.54 14.57
N GLY A 622 -13.00 -13.83 14.24
CA GLY A 622 -12.16 -12.95 13.43
C GLY A 622 -12.68 -12.79 11.99
N ALA A 623 -13.39 -13.80 11.46
CA ALA A 623 -13.91 -13.77 10.08
C ALA A 623 -15.10 -12.83 9.88
N ILE A 624 -15.84 -12.48 10.95
CA ILE A 624 -17.03 -11.62 10.88
C ILE A 624 -16.78 -10.33 10.10
N PRO A 625 -15.78 -9.50 10.45
CA PRO A 625 -15.54 -8.26 9.71
C PRO A 625 -14.97 -8.49 8.31
N ALA A 626 -14.24 -9.58 8.06
CA ALA A 626 -13.81 -9.92 6.70
C ALA A 626 -15.00 -10.26 5.81
N VAL A 627 -15.95 -11.06 6.30
CA VAL A 627 -17.21 -11.36 5.60
C VAL A 627 -18.01 -10.07 5.39
N TYR A 628 -18.08 -9.21 6.40
CA TYR A 628 -18.77 -7.93 6.29
C TYR A 628 -18.13 -7.02 5.23
N GLN A 629 -16.80 -6.96 5.18
CA GLN A 629 -16.05 -6.22 4.16
C GLN A 629 -16.28 -6.79 2.76
N LEU A 630 -16.44 -8.10 2.61
CA LEU A 630 -16.84 -8.71 1.34
C LEU A 630 -18.28 -8.31 0.94
N LEU A 631 -19.21 -8.22 1.90
CA LEU A 631 -20.57 -7.72 1.62
C LEU A 631 -20.55 -6.24 1.20
N ILE A 632 -19.75 -5.40 1.85
CA ILE A 632 -19.55 -4.00 1.46
C ILE A 632 -18.97 -3.92 0.05
N LEU A 633 -17.97 -4.74 -0.28
CA LEU A 633 -17.38 -4.81 -1.62
C LEU A 633 -18.42 -5.22 -2.66
N LEU A 634 -19.24 -6.24 -2.39
CA LEU A 634 -20.31 -6.68 -3.29
C LEU A 634 -21.37 -5.60 -3.49
N ALA A 635 -21.74 -4.90 -2.42
CA ALA A 635 -22.67 -3.78 -2.48
C ALA A 635 -22.09 -2.63 -3.31
N TRP A 636 -20.82 -2.27 -3.11
CA TRP A 636 -20.11 -1.27 -3.91
C TRP A 636 -20.14 -1.64 -5.39
N VAL A 637 -19.69 -2.85 -5.76
CA VAL A 637 -19.67 -3.33 -7.15
C VAL A 637 -21.06 -3.32 -7.79
N ARG A 638 -22.13 -3.54 -7.03
CA ARG A 638 -23.51 -3.53 -7.53
C ARG A 638 -24.08 -2.13 -7.71
N MET A 639 -23.59 -1.14 -6.94
CA MET A 639 -24.04 0.25 -6.98
C MET A 639 -23.24 1.13 -7.95
N THR A 640 -22.13 0.61 -8.47
CA THR A 640 -21.26 1.23 -9.49
C THR A 640 -21.55 0.68 -10.87
#